data_AF-A0A1S3N060-F1
#
_entry.id   AF-A0A1S3N060-F1
#
_cell.length_a   1.000
_cell.length_b   1.000
_cell.length_c   1.000
_cell.angle_alpha   90.00
_cell.angle_beta   90.00
_cell.angle_gamma   90.00
#
_symmetry.space_group_name_H-M   'P 1'
#
loop_
_entity.id
_entity.type
_entity.pdbx_description
1 polymer ?
#
loop_
_entity_poly.entity_id
_entity_poly.type
_entity_poly.pdbx_seq_one_letter_code
_entity_poly.pdbx_strand_id
1 'polypeptide(L)'
;MDNVMNSKLATSQPQLPPGSTQQPCPASSLHSPANHTTPGPGFGPAGLNTHLTNSSSHLGPDGSLVPAYGSSTRIPDHTAVDIPPMFPSHNAILQVNKNANTEPLPKKEDKDDDDDEKGDEDGPKPMPPYSSMFILSTTNPFRKLCHYIVTLKFFEFGILSTIAMSSIALAAEDPVWPESPRNNVLRYFDYVFTGVFTFEMLIKMVDLGLVLHQGSYFRDLWNILDFIVVSGALVAFAFTSSSGGSSKGKDISTIKSLRVLRVLRPLKTIKRLPKLKAVFDCVVNSLKNVLNILIVYMLFMFIFAVVAVQLFKGRFFFCTDESKEFERDCRGEYLVYERNNEVKAQKREWKKYDFHYDNVLWALLTLFTVSTGEGWPQVLKHSVDATYENQGPSPGYRMEMSIFYVVYFVVFPFFFVNIFVALIIITFQEQGDKMMEDYSLEKNERGCIDFAINAKPLTRHMPKNKQSFQYRMWEFVVSPPFEYTIMAMIALNTIVLMMKYDGASPAYEAVLANLNIVFTSLFSMECVLKIIAFGVLNNFINLSFLRLFRAARLIKLLRQGETIRILLWTFVQSFKALPYVCLLIGMLFFIYAIIGMQLFGNIGMEEEEGSAINEHNNFRTFFQALMLLFRSATGEAWHDIMLSCLGGKLCDPLAGNTEPECGSQFAYLYFVSFIFFCSFLMLNLFVAVIMDNFEYLTRDSSILGPHHLDEYVRIWAEYDQAACGRISCRDMYDMLRHMSPPLGLGNRCPARVAYKVRTP
;
A
#
# COMPACT_ATOMS: atom_id res chain seq x y z
N MET A 1 -12.24 -39.32 -3.73
CA MET A 1 -11.55 -39.46 -5.03
C MET A 1 -12.39 -38.88 -6.19
N ASP A 2 -13.20 -37.85 -5.93
CA ASP A 2 -14.47 -37.65 -6.66
C ASP A 2 -14.49 -36.41 -7.58
N ASN A 3 -13.53 -35.49 -7.41
CA ASN A 3 -13.40 -34.26 -8.20
C ASN A 3 -13.03 -34.46 -9.69
N VAL A 4 -12.97 -35.70 -10.18
CA VAL A 4 -12.56 -36.02 -11.56
C VAL A 4 -13.76 -36.22 -12.51
N MET A 5 -14.98 -36.44 -12.01
CA MET A 5 -16.15 -36.73 -12.88
C MET A 5 -16.85 -35.50 -13.48
N ASN A 6 -16.76 -34.31 -12.88
CA ASN A 6 -17.49 -33.12 -13.37
C ASN A 6 -16.91 -32.49 -14.65
N SER A 7 -15.75 -32.95 -15.14
CA SER A 7 -15.06 -32.39 -16.32
C SER A 7 -15.57 -32.91 -17.68
N LYS A 8 -16.60 -33.78 -17.71
CA LYS A 8 -17.07 -34.46 -18.94
C LYS A 8 -18.46 -34.06 -19.46
N LEU A 9 -19.08 -32.99 -18.93
CA LEU A 9 -20.42 -32.53 -19.33
C LEU A 9 -20.43 -31.08 -19.82
N ALA A 10 -19.55 -30.78 -20.79
CA ALA A 10 -19.46 -29.47 -21.47
C ALA A 10 -19.30 -29.58 -23.00
N THR A 11 -19.72 -30.69 -23.61
CA THR A 11 -19.66 -30.93 -25.07
C THR A 11 -21.04 -31.25 -25.66
N SER A 12 -21.97 -30.31 -25.52
CA SER A 12 -23.28 -30.34 -26.17
C SER A 12 -23.76 -28.91 -26.44
N GLN A 13 -23.74 -28.47 -27.70
CA GLN A 13 -24.38 -27.22 -28.10
C GLN A 13 -25.91 -27.36 -28.00
N PRO A 14 -26.62 -26.47 -27.29
CA PRO A 14 -28.06 -26.33 -27.48
C PRO A 14 -28.31 -25.75 -28.88
N GLN A 15 -29.17 -26.40 -29.68
CA GLN A 15 -29.69 -25.76 -30.88
C GLN A 15 -30.68 -24.67 -30.48
N LEU A 16 -30.39 -23.41 -30.84
CA LEU A 16 -31.34 -22.31 -30.72
C LEU A 16 -32.61 -22.60 -31.54
N PRO A 17 -33.82 -22.39 -31.00
CA PRO A 17 -35.05 -22.54 -31.76
C PRO A 17 -35.11 -21.48 -32.88
N PRO A 18 -35.45 -21.86 -34.13
CA PRO A 18 -35.52 -20.91 -35.24
C PRO A 18 -36.77 -20.04 -35.13
N GLY A 19 -36.66 -18.80 -34.65
CA GLY A 19 -37.79 -17.87 -34.65
C GLY A 19 -37.70 -16.56 -33.84
N SER A 20 -36.58 -16.24 -33.16
CA SER A 20 -36.47 -14.97 -32.42
C SER A 20 -36.06 -13.79 -33.30
N THR A 21 -37.03 -12.96 -33.67
CA THR A 21 -36.80 -11.69 -34.37
C THR A 21 -36.09 -10.70 -33.46
N GLN A 22 -34.93 -10.18 -33.87
CA GLN A 22 -34.19 -9.17 -33.08
C GLN A 22 -34.94 -7.84 -33.04
N GLN A 23 -35.42 -7.42 -31.87
CA GLN A 23 -35.82 -6.04 -31.64
C GLN A 23 -34.57 -5.17 -31.41
N PRO A 24 -34.45 -4.00 -32.05
CA PRO A 24 -33.49 -2.98 -31.62
C PRO A 24 -33.85 -2.50 -30.20
N CYS A 25 -32.85 -2.09 -29.40
CA CYS A 25 -33.13 -1.43 -28.12
C CYS A 25 -34.00 -0.18 -28.39
N PRO A 26 -35.15 -0.03 -27.69
CA PRO A 26 -36.09 1.05 -27.99
C PRO A 26 -35.44 2.41 -27.72
N ALA A 27 -35.54 3.32 -28.69
CA ALA A 27 -34.91 4.63 -28.63
C ALA A 27 -35.62 5.55 -27.64
N SER A 28 -35.20 5.53 -26.37
CA SER A 28 -35.62 6.51 -25.36
C SER A 28 -34.95 7.86 -25.64
N SER A 29 -35.70 8.79 -26.23
CA SER A 29 -35.28 10.17 -26.44
C SER A 29 -35.16 10.93 -25.12
N LEU A 30 -33.96 10.93 -24.52
CA LEU A 30 -33.63 11.76 -23.36
C LEU A 30 -32.74 12.93 -23.81
N HIS A 31 -33.27 14.16 -23.77
CA HIS A 31 -32.50 15.36 -24.06
C HIS A 31 -31.43 15.60 -22.99
N SER A 32 -30.18 15.78 -23.42
CA SER A 32 -29.14 16.36 -22.57
C SER A 32 -29.39 17.86 -22.38
N PRO A 33 -29.39 18.40 -21.15
CA PRO A 33 -29.51 19.83 -20.93
C PRO A 33 -28.18 20.53 -21.26
N ALA A 34 -28.21 21.44 -22.23
CA ALA A 34 -27.10 22.34 -22.53
C ALA A 34 -27.62 23.78 -22.69
N ASN A 35 -26.90 24.72 -22.09
CA ASN A 35 -27.25 26.13 -21.94
C ASN A 35 -27.69 26.82 -23.24
N HIS A 36 -28.67 27.73 -23.19
CA HIS A 36 -28.39 29.17 -23.04
C HIS A 36 -29.64 30.04 -22.84
N THR A 37 -29.43 31.34 -22.69
CA THR A 37 -30.36 32.31 -22.08
C THR A 37 -30.90 33.37 -23.06
N THR A 38 -32.08 33.91 -22.71
CA THR A 38 -32.61 35.24 -23.07
C THR A 38 -33.08 35.51 -24.52
N PRO A 39 -34.01 36.48 -24.75
CA PRO A 39 -34.90 36.49 -25.92
C PRO A 39 -34.81 37.75 -26.81
N GLY A 40 -35.41 37.72 -28.00
CA GLY A 40 -35.68 38.92 -28.81
C GLY A 40 -36.33 38.63 -30.18
N PRO A 41 -37.13 39.55 -30.79
CA PRO A 41 -38.18 39.15 -31.74
C PRO A 41 -38.12 39.80 -33.15
N GLY A 42 -38.88 39.26 -34.11
CA GLY A 42 -39.31 40.00 -35.30
C GLY A 42 -39.88 39.17 -36.47
N PHE A 43 -40.98 39.64 -37.07
CA PHE A 43 -41.55 39.37 -38.42
C PHE A 43 -41.79 37.89 -38.84
N GLY A 44 -42.86 37.48 -39.54
CA GLY A 44 -43.95 38.12 -40.28
C GLY A 44 -44.77 37.01 -41.03
N PRO A 45 -45.92 37.29 -41.68
CA PRO A 45 -46.99 36.27 -41.78
C PRO A 45 -47.54 35.90 -43.18
N ALA A 46 -48.11 34.68 -43.29
CA ALA A 46 -49.25 34.25 -44.12
C ALA A 46 -49.64 32.80 -43.67
N GLY A 47 -50.91 32.44 -43.38
CA GLY A 47 -51.99 32.07 -44.33
C GLY A 47 -52.07 30.52 -44.48
N LEU A 48 -53.23 29.83 -44.56
CA LEU A 48 -54.64 30.21 -44.64
C LEU A 48 -55.58 28.97 -44.43
N ASN A 49 -56.64 29.07 -43.58
CA ASN A 49 -57.85 28.18 -43.51
C ASN A 49 -57.65 26.65 -43.21
N THR A 50 -58.57 25.77 -42.76
CA THR A 50 -59.95 25.70 -42.12
C THR A 50 -60.16 24.20 -41.72
N HIS A 51 -61.11 23.64 -40.94
CA HIS A 51 -62.37 23.94 -40.20
C HIS A 51 -62.30 23.14 -38.82
N LEU A 52 -63.16 23.14 -37.78
CA LEU A 52 -64.63 23.01 -37.56
C LEU A 52 -65.22 21.63 -38.02
N THR A 53 -66.02 20.83 -37.29
CA THR A 53 -66.73 20.98 -35.98
C THR A 53 -67.29 19.63 -35.42
N ASN A 54 -67.51 19.53 -34.09
CA ASN A 54 -68.61 18.86 -33.32
C ASN A 54 -68.92 17.33 -33.47
N SER A 55 -69.01 16.53 -32.37
CA SER A 55 -70.20 16.18 -31.50
C SER A 55 -71.11 15.05 -32.07
N SER A 56 -71.87 14.21 -31.34
CA SER A 56 -72.24 14.04 -29.89
C SER A 56 -72.80 12.62 -29.60
N SER A 57 -73.32 12.34 -28.39
CA SER A 57 -73.59 11.00 -27.76
C SER A 57 -75.06 10.54 -27.62
N HIS A 58 -75.30 9.21 -27.49
CA HIS A 58 -76.47 8.48 -26.89
C HIS A 58 -76.07 6.98 -26.71
N LEU A 59 -76.75 6.03 -26.05
CA LEU A 59 -77.53 5.81 -24.79
C LEU A 59 -78.11 4.35 -24.87
N GLY A 60 -78.42 3.67 -23.75
CA GLY A 60 -78.78 2.20 -23.67
C GLY A 60 -80.24 1.80 -24.05
N PRO A 61 -80.80 0.61 -23.67
CA PRO A 61 -80.57 -0.17 -22.43
C PRO A 61 -80.64 -1.75 -22.55
N ASP A 62 -81.11 -2.46 -21.50
CA ASP A 62 -80.98 -3.92 -21.19
C ASP A 62 -81.96 -4.94 -21.85
N GLY A 63 -81.63 -6.25 -21.75
CA GLY A 63 -82.52 -7.41 -22.02
C GLY A 63 -81.79 -8.77 -22.08
N SER A 64 -82.45 -9.92 -21.81
CA SER A 64 -81.78 -11.23 -21.65
C SER A 64 -82.48 -12.45 -22.30
N LEU A 65 -81.70 -13.40 -22.87
CA LEU A 65 -81.88 -14.87 -22.88
C LEU A 65 -80.82 -15.62 -23.76
N VAL A 66 -80.87 -16.96 -23.78
CA VAL A 66 -79.82 -17.97 -24.14
C VAL A 66 -80.51 -19.10 -24.96
N PRO A 67 -79.87 -20.01 -25.77
CA PRO A 67 -78.44 -20.28 -26.10
C PRO A 67 -78.07 -20.37 -27.61
N ALA A 68 -76.77 -20.53 -27.92
CA ALA A 68 -76.27 -21.37 -29.03
C ALA A 68 -74.77 -21.76 -28.84
N TYR A 69 -74.35 -22.93 -29.35
CA TYR A 69 -72.94 -23.37 -29.41
C TYR A 69 -72.30 -22.98 -30.75
N GLY A 70 -71.02 -22.56 -30.74
CA GLY A 70 -70.22 -22.38 -31.95
C GLY A 70 -68.79 -21.95 -31.62
N SER A 71 -67.79 -22.74 -32.01
CA SER A 71 -66.38 -22.51 -31.68
C SER A 71 -65.63 -21.73 -32.76
N SER A 72 -64.91 -20.67 -32.37
CA SER A 72 -63.80 -20.13 -33.15
C SER A 72 -62.82 -19.38 -32.26
N THR A 73 -61.53 -19.71 -32.37
CA THR A 73 -60.46 -19.08 -31.60
C THR A 73 -60.10 -17.72 -32.19
N ARG A 74 -60.18 -16.66 -31.38
CA ARG A 74 -59.55 -15.35 -31.66
C ARG A 74 -58.70 -14.91 -30.48
N ILE A 75 -57.58 -14.27 -30.82
CA ILE A 75 -56.61 -13.71 -29.88
C ILE A 75 -57.11 -12.32 -29.43
N PRO A 76 -57.19 -12.03 -28.12
CA PRO A 76 -57.28 -10.69 -27.62
C PRO A 76 -55.88 -10.14 -27.30
N ASP A 77 -55.65 -8.99 -27.90
CA ASP A 77 -54.50 -8.10 -27.82
C ASP A 77 -54.08 -7.64 -26.41
N HIS A 78 -52.84 -7.13 -26.38
CA HIS A 78 -52.15 -6.35 -25.34
C HIS A 78 -52.93 -5.87 -24.10
N THR A 79 -52.48 -6.25 -22.90
CA THR A 79 -52.79 -5.54 -21.64
C THR A 79 -51.78 -4.43 -21.42
N ALA A 80 -52.19 -3.17 -21.61
CA ALA A 80 -51.43 -2.02 -21.13
C ALA A 80 -51.62 -1.84 -19.62
N VAL A 81 -50.55 -1.44 -18.91
CA VAL A 81 -50.61 -1.05 -17.50
C VAL A 81 -49.93 0.31 -17.38
N ASP A 82 -50.72 1.34 -17.12
CA ASP A 82 -50.19 2.68 -16.85
C ASP A 82 -49.47 2.70 -15.50
N ILE A 83 -48.18 3.01 -15.53
CA ILE A 83 -47.35 3.25 -14.35
C ILE A 83 -47.05 4.75 -14.33
N PRO A 84 -47.53 5.52 -13.34
CA PRO A 84 -47.24 6.95 -13.26
C PRO A 84 -45.73 7.19 -13.02
N PRO A 85 -45.17 8.29 -13.55
CA PRO A 85 -43.74 8.57 -13.41
C PRO A 85 -43.38 8.82 -11.94
N MET A 86 -42.50 7.97 -11.40
CA MET A 86 -42.05 8.06 -10.01
C MET A 86 -41.02 9.19 -9.85
N PHE A 87 -41.48 10.37 -9.44
CA PHE A 87 -40.59 11.41 -8.93
C PHE A 87 -40.13 11.08 -7.49
N PRO A 88 -38.87 11.36 -7.11
CA PRO A 88 -38.38 11.06 -5.77
C PRO A 88 -38.96 12.01 -4.72
N SER A 89 -39.91 11.54 -3.92
CA SER A 89 -40.38 12.25 -2.73
C SER A 89 -39.45 12.00 -1.54
N HIS A 90 -38.79 13.06 -1.05
CA HIS A 90 -38.31 13.06 0.33
C HIS A 90 -39.52 12.85 1.29
N ASN A 91 -39.26 12.33 2.50
CA ASN A 91 -40.23 12.03 3.57
C ASN A 91 -41.01 10.71 3.49
N ALA A 92 -40.40 9.63 2.99
CA ALA A 92 -40.87 8.26 3.25
C ALA A 92 -40.33 7.74 4.60
N ILE A 93 -41.07 7.95 5.69
CA ILE A 93 -40.72 7.41 7.03
C ILE A 93 -41.16 5.94 7.10
N LEU A 94 -40.20 5.03 7.22
CA LEU A 94 -40.47 3.59 7.38
C LEU A 94 -41.01 3.30 8.79
N GLN A 95 -42.28 2.90 8.91
CA GLN A 95 -42.86 2.52 10.21
C GLN A 95 -42.39 1.12 10.61
N VAL A 96 -41.35 1.05 11.43
CA VAL A 96 -40.91 -0.20 12.08
C VAL A 96 -41.88 -0.59 13.20
N ASN A 97 -42.18 -1.89 13.29
CA ASN A 97 -43.17 -2.46 14.19
C ASN A 97 -42.81 -2.25 15.68
N LYS A 98 -43.56 -1.40 16.39
CA LYS A 98 -43.46 -1.21 17.85
C LYS A 98 -44.10 -2.37 18.60
N ASN A 99 -43.38 -3.48 18.80
CA ASN A 99 -43.67 -4.48 19.83
C ASN A 99 -42.45 -5.37 20.13
N ALA A 100 -41.42 -4.76 20.74
CA ALA A 100 -40.36 -5.47 21.44
C ALA A 100 -40.04 -4.68 22.72
N ASN A 101 -40.23 -5.29 23.89
CA ASN A 101 -39.86 -4.69 25.16
C ASN A 101 -38.38 -4.97 25.43
N THR A 102 -37.61 -3.91 25.67
CA THR A 102 -36.29 -4.00 26.31
C THR A 102 -36.19 -2.85 27.31
N GLU A 103 -35.73 -3.16 28.52
CA GLU A 103 -35.63 -2.17 29.60
C GLU A 103 -34.50 -1.16 29.33
N PRO A 104 -34.64 0.11 29.73
CA PRO A 104 -33.57 1.09 29.59
C PRO A 104 -32.44 0.80 30.59
N LEU A 105 -31.29 0.37 30.08
CA LEU A 105 -30.05 0.30 30.86
C LEU A 105 -29.66 1.68 31.40
N PRO A 106 -29.01 1.76 32.58
CA PRO A 106 -28.74 3.02 33.24
C PRO A 106 -27.72 3.87 32.47
N LYS A 107 -27.84 5.19 32.61
CA LYS A 107 -26.81 6.13 32.14
C LYS A 107 -25.45 5.77 32.75
N LYS A 108 -24.43 5.58 31.92
CA LYS A 108 -23.04 5.81 32.34
C LYS A 108 -22.78 7.31 32.43
N GLU A 109 -21.92 7.67 33.36
CA GLU A 109 -21.48 9.05 33.57
C GLU A 109 -20.57 9.50 32.41
N ASP A 110 -20.60 10.79 32.13
CA ASP A 110 -19.94 11.39 30.97
C ASP A 110 -18.41 11.28 31.09
N LYS A 111 -17.79 10.75 30.03
CA LYS A 111 -16.35 10.88 29.76
C LYS A 111 -16.18 11.65 28.46
N ASP A 112 -16.05 12.95 28.59
CA ASP A 112 -15.72 13.87 27.50
C ASP A 112 -14.23 13.70 27.13
N ASP A 113 -13.91 12.68 26.33
CA ASP A 113 -12.65 12.50 25.61
C ASP A 113 -12.98 12.12 24.15
N ASP A 114 -12.18 12.62 23.20
CA ASP A 114 -12.19 12.32 21.74
C ASP A 114 -13.42 12.81 20.90
N ASP A 115 -13.86 14.05 21.14
CA ASP A 115 -14.85 14.78 20.30
C ASP A 115 -14.23 15.31 18.97
N ASP A 116 -13.63 14.42 18.17
CA ASP A 116 -12.99 14.73 16.86
C ASP A 116 -13.33 13.68 15.75
N GLU A 117 -14.21 12.69 16.02
CA GLU A 117 -14.71 11.70 15.04
C GLU A 117 -16.25 11.55 15.00
N LYS A 118 -16.96 12.51 14.39
CA LYS A 118 -18.17 12.29 13.54
C LYS A 118 -18.73 13.62 12.99
N GLY A 119 -18.83 13.77 11.66
CA GLY A 119 -19.60 14.85 11.00
C GLY A 119 -18.97 15.48 9.75
N ASP A 120 -19.59 15.21 8.59
CA ASP A 120 -19.53 15.85 7.27
C ASP A 120 -18.45 16.90 6.90
N GLU A 121 -17.71 16.61 5.82
CA GLU A 121 -16.84 17.55 5.10
C GLU A 121 -17.65 18.61 4.31
N ASP A 122 -17.85 19.82 4.87
CA ASP A 122 -17.48 21.09 4.19
C ASP A 122 -17.65 22.37 5.05
N GLY A 123 -18.09 22.26 6.31
CA GLY A 123 -18.23 23.41 7.20
C GLY A 123 -16.89 24.07 7.58
N PRO A 124 -16.79 25.41 7.65
CA PRO A 124 -15.63 26.07 8.23
C PRO A 124 -15.55 25.75 9.73
N LYS A 125 -14.39 25.29 10.20
CA LYS A 125 -14.21 24.88 11.60
C LYS A 125 -14.55 26.04 12.57
N PRO A 126 -15.28 25.78 13.67
CA PRO A 126 -15.69 26.84 14.59
C PRO A 126 -14.49 27.45 15.34
N MET A 127 -14.53 28.77 15.57
CA MET A 127 -13.55 29.47 16.39
C MET A 127 -13.65 29.04 17.86
N PRO A 128 -12.52 28.77 18.56
CA PRO A 128 -12.55 28.50 20.00
C PRO A 128 -13.19 29.65 20.79
N PRO A 129 -14.17 29.38 21.68
CA PRO A 129 -14.98 30.44 22.33
C PRO A 129 -14.23 31.27 23.37
N TYR A 130 -13.01 30.86 23.74
CA TYR A 130 -12.18 31.51 24.76
C TYR A 130 -11.24 32.56 24.15
N SER A 131 -10.93 33.63 24.89
CA SER A 131 -9.98 34.68 24.47
C SER A 131 -8.54 34.17 24.37
N SER A 132 -7.86 34.42 23.26
CA SER A 132 -6.44 34.06 23.11
C SER A 132 -5.52 35.10 23.77
N MET A 133 -4.45 34.63 24.42
CA MET A 133 -3.45 35.43 25.14
C MET A 133 -4.03 36.43 26.18
N PHE A 134 -5.26 36.23 26.67
CA PHE A 134 -6.02 37.14 27.55
C PHE A 134 -6.28 38.57 27.01
N ILE A 135 -5.72 38.93 25.86
CA ILE A 135 -5.85 40.25 25.21
C ILE A 135 -6.74 40.20 23.97
N LEU A 136 -6.83 39.04 23.30
CA LEU A 136 -7.57 38.86 22.04
C LEU A 136 -8.90 38.14 22.27
N SER A 137 -9.93 38.92 22.63
CA SER A 137 -11.33 38.48 22.64
C SER A 137 -11.76 37.94 21.26
N THR A 138 -12.72 37.02 21.25
CA THR A 138 -13.31 36.39 20.04
C THR A 138 -13.95 37.40 19.09
N THR A 139 -14.22 38.63 19.54
CA THR A 139 -14.72 39.73 18.70
C THR A 139 -13.65 40.44 17.88
N ASN A 140 -12.35 40.28 18.20
CA ASN A 140 -11.27 41.08 17.63
C ASN A 140 -11.05 40.79 16.12
N PRO A 141 -11.02 41.81 15.24
CA PRO A 141 -10.89 41.60 13.80
C PRO A 141 -9.56 40.97 13.38
N PHE A 142 -8.46 41.21 14.11
CA PHE A 142 -7.16 40.59 13.83
C PHE A 142 -7.20 39.07 14.04
N ARG A 143 -7.80 38.61 15.15
CA ARG A 143 -7.96 37.17 15.41
C ARG A 143 -8.87 36.51 14.38
N LYS A 144 -9.98 37.16 14.00
CA LYS A 144 -10.87 36.67 12.93
C LYS A 144 -10.15 36.55 11.58
N LEU A 145 -9.26 37.50 11.25
CA LEU A 145 -8.43 37.43 10.04
C LEU A 145 -7.41 36.29 10.12
N CYS A 146 -6.73 36.10 11.26
CA CYS A 146 -5.83 34.96 11.48
C CYS A 146 -6.55 33.62 11.33
N HIS A 147 -7.73 33.46 11.93
CA HIS A 147 -8.55 32.26 11.81
C HIS A 147 -8.99 32.00 10.36
N TYR A 148 -9.42 33.05 9.64
CA TYR A 148 -9.74 32.95 8.22
C TYR A 148 -8.53 32.47 7.40
N ILE A 149 -7.33 33.01 7.65
CA ILE A 149 -6.10 32.57 6.97
C ILE A 149 -5.80 31.10 7.27
N VAL A 150 -5.93 30.65 8.53
CA VAL A 150 -5.65 29.25 8.93
C VAL A 150 -6.66 28.27 8.33
N THR A 151 -7.91 28.68 8.11
CA THR A 151 -9.00 27.83 7.58
C THR A 151 -9.09 27.82 6.04
N LEU A 152 -8.30 28.64 5.32
CA LEU A 152 -8.26 28.59 3.86
C LEU A 152 -7.60 27.30 3.36
N LYS A 153 -8.33 26.50 2.57
CA LYS A 153 -7.82 25.30 1.86
C LYS A 153 -6.56 25.61 1.01
N PHE A 154 -6.42 26.84 0.48
CA PHE A 154 -5.20 27.30 -0.20
C PHE A 154 -4.00 27.50 0.73
N PHE A 155 -4.19 27.99 1.96
CA PHE A 155 -3.11 28.14 2.93
C PHE A 155 -2.59 26.76 3.37
N GLU A 156 -3.50 25.81 3.59
CA GLU A 156 -3.15 24.41 3.88
C GLU A 156 -2.35 23.75 2.75
N PHE A 157 -2.79 23.89 1.50
CA PHE A 157 -2.04 23.38 0.34
C PHE A 157 -0.67 24.07 0.17
N GLY A 158 -0.58 25.37 0.46
CA GLY A 158 0.67 26.13 0.45
C GLY A 158 1.69 25.65 1.50
N ILE A 159 1.23 25.43 2.73
CA ILE A 159 2.06 24.83 3.80
C ILE A 159 2.48 23.41 3.45
N LEU A 160 1.58 22.56 2.94
CA LEU A 160 1.92 21.20 2.51
C LEU A 160 2.98 21.19 1.39
N SER A 161 2.83 22.08 0.40
CA SER A 161 3.81 22.26 -0.67
C SER A 161 5.17 22.75 -0.13
N THR A 162 5.16 23.62 0.90
CA THR A 162 6.37 24.10 1.57
C THR A 162 7.07 22.99 2.37
N ILE A 163 6.31 22.11 3.03
CA ILE A 163 6.85 20.90 3.69
C ILE A 163 7.50 19.98 2.66
N ALA A 164 6.84 19.73 1.52
CA ALA A 164 7.40 18.89 0.46
C ALA A 164 8.71 19.47 -0.11
N MET A 165 8.72 20.76 -0.47
CA MET A 165 9.94 21.44 -0.95
C MET A 165 11.05 21.46 0.09
N SER A 166 10.74 21.72 1.37
CA SER A 166 11.71 21.64 2.45
C SER A 166 12.25 20.22 2.69
N SER A 167 11.48 19.18 2.37
CA SER A 167 11.93 17.79 2.52
C SER A 167 12.86 17.40 1.36
N ILE A 168 12.51 17.78 0.13
CA ILE A 168 13.37 17.63 -1.05
C ILE A 168 14.69 18.38 -0.86
N ALA A 169 14.66 19.58 -0.27
CA ALA A 169 15.87 20.35 0.04
C ALA A 169 16.83 19.63 1.01
N LEU A 170 16.31 18.94 2.04
CA LEU A 170 17.12 18.11 2.95
C LEU A 170 17.71 16.89 2.23
N ALA A 171 16.93 16.23 1.38
CA ALA A 171 17.40 15.09 0.57
C ALA A 171 18.44 15.49 -0.50
N ALA A 172 18.52 16.77 -0.83
CA ALA A 172 19.49 17.35 -1.74
C ALA A 172 20.74 17.92 -1.04
N GLU A 173 20.83 17.93 0.29
CA GLU A 173 22.02 18.45 0.99
C GLU A 173 23.26 17.59 0.66
N ASP A 174 24.45 18.19 0.63
CA ASP A 174 25.72 17.48 0.51
C ASP A 174 26.35 17.32 1.90
N PRO A 175 26.37 16.11 2.49
CA PRO A 175 27.00 15.90 3.77
C PRO A 175 28.53 15.93 3.68
N VAL A 176 29.09 15.59 2.50
CA VAL A 176 30.54 15.49 2.29
C VAL A 176 31.17 16.87 2.10
N TRP A 177 30.55 17.78 1.34
CA TRP A 177 31.14 19.10 1.06
C TRP A 177 30.25 20.28 1.53
N PRO A 178 30.42 20.74 2.80
CA PRO A 178 29.55 21.75 3.42
C PRO A 178 29.45 23.07 2.65
N GLU A 179 30.56 23.56 2.09
CA GLU A 179 30.65 24.85 1.39
C GLU A 179 30.39 24.74 -0.13
N SER A 180 29.84 23.61 -0.59
CA SER A 180 29.45 23.42 -1.99
C SER A 180 28.43 24.49 -2.46
N PRO A 181 28.44 24.88 -3.74
CA PRO A 181 27.47 25.85 -4.28
C PRO A 181 26.02 25.34 -4.13
N ARG A 182 25.82 24.01 -4.13
CA ARG A 182 24.53 23.36 -3.86
C ARG A 182 24.05 23.69 -2.45
N ASN A 183 24.88 23.45 -1.43
CA ASN A 183 24.53 23.73 -0.03
C ASN A 183 24.32 25.21 0.25
N ASN A 184 25.07 26.10 -0.42
CA ASN A 184 24.87 27.54 -0.26
C ASN A 184 23.53 28.03 -0.85
N VAL A 185 23.03 27.44 -1.93
CA VAL A 185 21.67 27.68 -2.43
C VAL A 185 20.60 27.06 -1.51
N LEU A 186 20.82 25.83 -1.01
CA LEU A 186 19.90 25.17 -0.08
C LEU A 186 19.76 25.95 1.25
N ARG A 187 20.86 26.50 1.77
CA ARG A 187 20.87 27.38 2.96
C ARG A 187 19.98 28.61 2.77
N TYR A 188 19.91 29.19 1.56
CA TYR A 188 18.98 30.29 1.26
C TYR A 188 17.51 29.84 1.33
N PHE A 189 17.17 28.72 0.69
CA PHE A 189 15.81 28.16 0.77
C PHE A 189 15.41 27.83 2.21
N ASP A 190 16.33 27.37 3.04
CA ASP A 190 16.06 27.00 4.42
C ASP A 190 15.77 28.21 5.34
N TYR A 191 16.32 29.40 5.03
CA TYR A 191 15.87 30.65 5.63
C TYR A 191 14.41 30.96 5.25
N VAL A 192 14.06 30.83 3.96
CA VAL A 192 12.69 31.07 3.46
C VAL A 192 11.69 30.10 4.11
N PHE A 193 11.98 28.80 4.12
CA PHE A 193 11.13 27.78 4.74
C PHE A 193 10.96 28.02 6.25
N THR A 194 12.03 28.37 6.96
CA THR A 194 11.94 28.67 8.40
C THR A 194 11.13 29.95 8.65
N GLY A 195 11.21 30.95 7.77
CA GLY A 195 10.34 32.13 7.80
C GLY A 195 8.86 31.76 7.65
N VAL A 196 8.51 30.94 6.66
CA VAL A 196 7.13 30.46 6.43
C VAL A 196 6.60 29.64 7.61
N PHE A 197 7.41 28.75 8.19
CA PHE A 197 6.97 27.99 9.38
C PHE A 197 6.88 28.84 10.65
N THR A 198 7.72 29.88 10.80
CA THR A 198 7.59 30.85 11.90
C THR A 198 6.28 31.64 11.76
N PHE A 199 5.91 32.03 10.53
CA PHE A 199 4.63 32.68 10.23
C PHE A 199 3.43 31.75 10.48
N GLU A 200 3.50 30.47 10.06
CA GLU A 200 2.49 29.44 10.38
C GLU A 200 2.29 29.32 11.91
N MET A 201 3.38 29.19 12.66
CA MET A 201 3.39 29.08 14.11
C MET A 201 2.76 30.30 14.80
N LEU A 202 3.17 31.51 14.43
CA LEU A 202 2.68 32.75 15.04
C LEU A 202 1.18 32.96 14.81
N ILE A 203 0.67 32.70 13.59
CA ILE A 203 -0.77 32.81 13.31
C ILE A 203 -1.57 31.78 14.11
N LYS A 204 -1.11 30.52 14.19
CA LYS A 204 -1.75 29.49 15.05
C LYS A 204 -1.78 29.92 16.52
N MET A 205 -0.70 30.49 17.05
CA MET A 205 -0.65 30.96 18.45
C MET A 205 -1.61 32.14 18.71
N VAL A 206 -1.87 32.98 17.71
CA VAL A 206 -2.86 34.07 17.79
C VAL A 206 -4.29 33.54 17.74
N ASP A 207 -4.58 32.55 16.90
CA ASP A 207 -5.90 31.96 16.74
C ASP A 207 -6.28 31.06 17.94
N LEU A 208 -5.44 30.07 18.24
CA LEU A 208 -5.66 29.03 19.26
C LEU A 208 -5.25 29.48 20.68
N GLY A 209 -4.48 30.57 20.83
CA GLY A 209 -3.90 30.95 22.12
C GLY A 209 -2.85 29.96 22.65
N LEU A 210 -2.24 30.26 23.79
CA LEU A 210 -1.02 29.59 24.24
C LEU A 210 -1.27 28.29 25.02
N VAL A 211 -1.77 28.36 26.26
CA VAL A 211 -1.77 27.22 27.22
C VAL A 211 -3.12 26.98 27.93
N LEU A 212 -3.89 28.03 28.22
CA LEU A 212 -4.81 28.06 29.36
C LEU A 212 -6.26 27.58 29.12
N HIS A 213 -6.60 27.12 27.92
CA HIS A 213 -7.92 26.52 27.62
C HIS A 213 -7.78 25.19 26.86
N GLN A 214 -8.81 24.34 26.86
CA GLN A 214 -8.84 23.18 25.96
C GLN A 214 -8.86 23.67 24.50
N GLY A 215 -8.07 23.04 23.63
CA GLY A 215 -7.78 23.55 22.27
C GLY A 215 -6.63 24.57 22.16
N SER A 216 -6.00 24.98 23.28
CA SER A 216 -4.81 25.84 23.26
C SER A 216 -3.62 25.20 22.51
N TYR A 217 -2.81 26.04 21.85
CA TYR A 217 -1.68 25.62 20.99
C TYR A 217 -0.77 24.57 21.65
N PHE A 218 -0.31 24.81 22.89
CA PHE A 218 0.60 23.92 23.61
C PHE A 218 -0.05 22.68 24.24
N ARG A 219 -1.34 22.41 23.99
CA ARG A 219 -1.99 21.15 24.40
C ARG A 219 -2.05 20.10 23.29
N ASP A 220 -1.81 20.48 22.04
CA ASP A 220 -1.70 19.57 20.89
C ASP A 220 -0.24 19.17 20.65
N LEU A 221 0.05 17.86 20.69
CA LEU A 221 1.38 17.30 20.47
C LEU A 221 1.98 17.71 19.11
N TRP A 222 1.17 17.86 18.07
CA TRP A 222 1.65 18.25 16.74
C TRP A 222 2.08 19.72 16.68
N ASN A 223 1.38 20.60 17.40
CA ASN A 223 1.78 22.00 17.59
C ASN A 223 3.01 22.11 18.51
N ILE A 224 3.18 21.26 19.52
CA ILE A 224 4.41 21.18 20.32
C ILE A 224 5.61 20.77 19.42
N LEU A 225 5.43 19.77 18.56
CA LEU A 225 6.46 19.36 17.59
C LEU A 225 6.82 20.48 16.61
N ASP A 226 5.83 21.19 16.08
CA ASP A 226 6.00 22.37 15.23
C ASP A 226 6.86 23.44 15.94
N PHE A 227 6.52 23.79 17.18
CA PHE A 227 7.29 24.72 18.01
C PHE A 227 8.74 24.26 18.25
N ILE A 228 8.99 22.97 18.55
CA ILE A 228 10.35 22.45 18.75
C ILE A 228 11.17 22.55 17.46
N VAL A 229 10.60 22.22 16.31
CA VAL A 229 11.28 22.27 15.01
C VAL A 229 11.57 23.72 14.57
N VAL A 230 10.63 24.64 14.78
CA VAL A 230 10.81 26.07 14.45
C VAL A 230 11.79 26.73 15.42
N SER A 231 11.63 26.55 16.73
CA SER A 231 12.54 27.14 17.73
C SER A 231 13.96 26.60 17.60
N GLY A 232 14.16 25.30 17.37
CA GLY A 232 15.48 24.72 17.11
C GLY A 232 16.18 25.32 15.89
N ALA A 233 15.42 25.58 14.80
CA ALA A 233 15.95 26.26 13.62
C ALA A 233 16.30 27.74 13.89
N LEU A 234 15.44 28.48 14.61
CA LEU A 234 15.70 29.87 15.00
C LEU A 234 16.92 29.99 15.94
N VAL A 235 17.07 29.08 16.90
CA VAL A 235 18.23 29.02 17.81
C VAL A 235 19.51 28.70 17.03
N ALA A 236 19.48 27.73 16.10
CA ALA A 236 20.64 27.43 15.24
C ALA A 236 21.05 28.64 14.37
N PHE A 237 20.09 29.43 13.87
CA PHE A 237 20.38 30.67 13.15
C PHE A 237 20.89 31.79 14.07
N ALA A 238 20.31 31.96 15.27
CA ALA A 238 20.78 32.94 16.24
C ALA A 238 22.25 32.71 16.62
N PHE A 239 22.63 31.47 16.91
CA PHE A 239 24.04 31.10 17.16
C PHE A 239 24.93 31.30 15.93
N THR A 240 24.46 30.93 14.73
CA THR A 240 25.24 31.13 13.48
C THR A 240 25.49 32.61 13.18
N SER A 241 24.55 33.50 13.55
CA SER A 241 24.66 34.95 13.34
C SER A 241 25.42 35.68 14.47
N SER A 242 25.39 35.17 15.71
CA SER A 242 26.09 35.77 16.84
C SER A 242 27.56 35.34 16.94
N SER A 243 27.92 34.15 16.42
CA SER A 243 29.30 33.63 16.42
C SER A 243 30.22 34.29 15.37
N GLY A 244 29.99 35.56 15.03
CA GLY A 244 30.80 36.36 14.10
C GLY A 244 32.23 36.65 14.57
N GLY A 245 32.63 36.14 15.74
CA GLY A 245 34.00 36.14 16.23
C GLY A 245 34.21 35.23 17.45
N SER A 246 35.21 34.34 17.36
CA SER A 246 35.91 33.72 18.50
C SER A 246 35.20 32.66 19.38
N SER A 247 34.74 31.53 18.81
CA SER A 247 34.65 30.25 19.55
C SER A 247 34.80 28.98 18.66
N LYS A 248 35.94 28.82 17.97
CA LYS A 248 36.23 27.56 17.23
C LYS A 248 36.37 26.37 18.19
N GLY A 249 35.52 25.36 18.01
CA GLY A 249 35.65 24.06 18.68
C GLY A 249 34.32 23.48 19.14
N LYS A 250 33.82 23.94 20.30
CA LYS A 250 32.78 23.21 21.06
C LYS A 250 31.33 23.47 20.62
N ASP A 251 31.07 24.58 19.91
CA ASP A 251 29.69 24.98 19.57
C ASP A 251 29.17 24.35 18.25
N ILE A 252 30.09 23.90 17.38
CA ILE A 252 29.75 23.37 16.04
C ILE A 252 28.94 22.07 16.12
N SER A 253 29.27 21.16 17.05
CA SER A 253 28.54 19.90 17.21
C SER A 253 27.10 20.12 17.67
N THR A 254 26.90 21.03 18.65
CA THR A 254 25.56 21.46 19.11
C THR A 254 24.74 22.07 17.97
N ILE A 255 25.35 22.91 17.13
CA ILE A 255 24.69 23.51 15.96
C ILE A 255 24.39 22.45 14.88
N LYS A 256 25.24 21.43 14.67
CA LYS A 256 24.94 20.30 13.74
C LYS A 256 23.72 19.51 14.25
N SER A 257 23.69 19.16 15.53
CA SER A 257 22.57 18.43 16.16
C SER A 257 21.23 19.18 16.08
N LEU A 258 21.23 20.51 16.28
CA LEU A 258 20.00 21.31 16.13
C LEU A 258 19.45 21.34 14.69
N ARG A 259 20.30 21.18 13.66
CA ARG A 259 19.84 21.06 12.27
C ARG A 259 19.13 19.73 12.00
N VAL A 260 19.51 18.65 12.69
CA VAL A 260 18.88 17.32 12.52
C VAL A 260 17.37 17.37 12.83
N LEU A 261 16.93 18.21 13.77
CA LEU A 261 15.50 18.40 14.09
C LEU A 261 14.63 18.79 12.88
N ARG A 262 15.22 19.34 11.81
CA ARG A 262 14.52 19.66 10.55
C ARG A 262 14.00 18.40 9.84
N VAL A 263 14.57 17.22 10.10
CA VAL A 263 14.08 15.93 9.59
C VAL A 263 12.68 15.56 10.11
N LEU A 264 12.19 16.25 11.15
CA LEU A 264 10.84 16.06 11.69
C LEU A 264 9.78 16.85 10.89
N ARG A 265 10.17 17.75 9.97
CA ARG A 265 9.23 18.51 9.12
C ARG A 265 8.20 17.64 8.35
N PRO A 266 8.54 16.46 7.78
CA PRO A 266 7.58 15.56 7.13
C PRO A 266 6.48 15.03 8.06
N LEU A 267 6.69 14.95 9.38
CA LEU A 267 5.66 14.49 10.32
C LEU A 267 4.43 15.40 10.32
N LYS A 268 4.56 16.68 9.96
CA LYS A 268 3.42 17.59 9.73
C LYS A 268 2.41 17.03 8.72
N THR A 269 2.87 16.24 7.74
CA THR A 269 2.02 15.66 6.68
C THR A 269 1.00 14.66 7.24
N ILE A 270 1.32 13.95 8.33
CA ILE A 270 0.40 12.98 8.96
C ILE A 270 -0.87 13.69 9.43
N LYS A 271 -0.73 14.77 10.22
CA LYS A 271 -1.88 15.59 10.69
C LYS A 271 -2.69 16.21 9.55
N ARG A 272 -2.10 16.43 8.37
CA ARG A 272 -2.74 17.06 7.20
C ARG A 272 -3.45 16.08 6.27
N LEU A 273 -3.25 14.77 6.42
CA LEU A 273 -3.87 13.73 5.59
C LEU A 273 -4.67 12.77 6.48
N PRO A 274 -6.00 12.89 6.60
CA PRO A 274 -6.78 12.13 7.60
C PRO A 274 -6.63 10.61 7.47
N LYS A 275 -6.53 10.09 6.24
CA LYS A 275 -6.29 8.66 5.96
C LYS A 275 -4.90 8.18 6.38
N LEU A 276 -3.90 9.07 6.41
CA LEU A 276 -2.57 8.77 6.94
C LEU A 276 -2.52 8.92 8.47
N LYS A 277 -3.24 9.90 9.04
CA LYS A 277 -3.45 10.03 10.49
C LYS A 277 -4.09 8.75 11.06
N ALA A 278 -5.21 8.28 10.52
CA ALA A 278 -5.87 7.06 11.01
C ALA A 278 -4.94 5.83 11.01
N VAL A 279 -4.14 5.64 9.95
CA VAL A 279 -3.13 4.57 9.89
C VAL A 279 -2.01 4.76 10.92
N PHE A 280 -1.53 5.99 11.11
CA PHE A 280 -0.51 6.31 12.12
C PHE A 280 -1.04 6.10 13.54
N ASP A 281 -2.25 6.54 13.86
CA ASP A 281 -2.86 6.40 15.18
C ASP A 281 -3.10 4.91 15.50
N CYS A 282 -3.55 4.12 14.53
CA CYS A 282 -3.66 2.66 14.65
C CYS A 282 -2.30 2.01 14.99
N VAL A 283 -1.23 2.39 14.28
CA VAL A 283 0.14 1.92 14.53
C VAL A 283 0.68 2.37 15.90
N VAL A 284 0.38 3.59 16.33
CA VAL A 284 0.75 4.08 17.69
C VAL A 284 -0.06 3.36 18.77
N ASN A 285 -1.31 2.99 18.50
CA ASN A 285 -2.14 2.26 19.45
C ASN A 285 -1.69 0.79 19.58
N SER A 286 -1.40 0.10 18.47
CA SER A 286 -0.85 -1.26 18.51
C SER A 286 0.55 -1.29 19.13
N LEU A 287 1.35 -0.22 18.98
CA LEU A 287 2.65 -0.08 19.66
C LEU A 287 2.51 -0.11 21.19
N LYS A 288 1.46 0.51 21.77
CA LYS A 288 1.22 0.44 23.24
C LYS A 288 1.05 -1.00 23.73
N ASN A 289 0.30 -1.80 22.98
CA ASN A 289 0.08 -3.22 23.31
C ASN A 289 1.37 -4.04 23.11
N VAL A 290 2.13 -3.74 22.07
CA VAL A 290 3.45 -4.33 21.78
C VAL A 290 4.47 -4.05 22.88
N LEU A 291 4.50 -2.84 23.47
CA LEU A 291 5.47 -2.50 24.52
C LEU A 291 5.38 -3.44 25.73
N ASN A 292 4.19 -3.92 26.09
CA ASN A 292 4.02 -4.90 27.17
C ASN A 292 4.71 -6.24 26.85
N ILE A 293 4.60 -6.73 25.61
CA ILE A 293 5.30 -7.95 25.18
C ILE A 293 6.80 -7.70 25.04
N LEU A 294 7.22 -6.50 24.59
CA LEU A 294 8.62 -6.12 24.48
C LEU A 294 9.32 -6.13 25.84
N ILE A 295 8.65 -5.72 26.92
CA ILE A 295 9.17 -5.84 28.29
C ILE A 295 9.42 -7.30 28.67
N VAL A 296 8.51 -8.22 28.32
CA VAL A 296 8.70 -9.67 28.57
C VAL A 296 9.85 -10.23 27.73
N TYR A 297 9.95 -9.87 26.44
CA TYR A 297 11.05 -10.23 25.54
C TYR A 297 12.41 -9.77 26.10
N MET A 298 12.51 -8.50 26.55
CA MET A 298 13.73 -7.95 27.15
C MET A 298 14.09 -8.64 28.48
N LEU A 299 13.10 -9.03 29.29
CA LEU A 299 13.33 -9.79 30.52
C LEU A 299 13.90 -11.19 30.23
N PHE A 300 13.34 -11.91 29.24
CA PHE A 300 13.90 -13.18 28.82
C PHE A 300 15.30 -13.01 28.20
N MET A 301 15.52 -11.97 27.41
CA MET A 301 16.84 -11.72 26.80
C MET A 301 17.88 -11.38 27.86
N PHE A 302 17.50 -10.64 28.90
CA PHE A 302 18.35 -10.36 30.06
C PHE A 302 18.77 -11.65 30.80
N ILE A 303 17.88 -12.63 30.97
CA ILE A 303 18.23 -13.93 31.56
C ILE A 303 19.33 -14.62 30.72
N PHE A 304 19.15 -14.73 29.40
CA PHE A 304 20.16 -15.31 28.52
C PHE A 304 21.46 -14.48 28.47
N ALA A 305 21.37 -13.15 28.56
CA ALA A 305 22.53 -12.26 28.59
C ALA A 305 23.37 -12.46 29.86
N VAL A 306 22.72 -12.60 31.04
CA VAL A 306 23.42 -12.91 32.29
C VAL A 306 24.09 -14.29 32.23
N VAL A 307 23.42 -15.31 31.67
CA VAL A 307 24.03 -16.64 31.45
C VAL A 307 25.24 -16.54 30.52
N ALA A 308 25.12 -15.85 29.39
CA ALA A 308 26.21 -15.69 28.43
C ALA A 308 27.44 -14.98 29.05
N VAL A 309 27.23 -13.94 29.87
CA VAL A 309 28.33 -13.27 30.60
C VAL A 309 29.05 -14.25 31.54
N GLN A 310 28.36 -15.16 32.22
CA GLN A 310 29.04 -16.13 33.09
C GLN A 310 29.82 -17.21 32.30
N LEU A 311 29.40 -17.54 31.07
CA LEU A 311 30.07 -18.51 30.20
C LEU A 311 31.28 -17.92 29.46
N PHE A 312 31.17 -16.67 29.01
CA PHE A 312 32.01 -16.11 27.93
C PHE A 312 32.79 -14.82 28.25
N LYS A 313 32.58 -14.18 29.42
CA LYS A 313 33.36 -13.00 29.84
C LYS A 313 34.87 -13.20 29.68
N GLY A 314 35.59 -12.20 29.18
CA GLY A 314 37.06 -12.22 29.12
C GLY A 314 37.69 -13.26 28.17
N ARG A 315 36.88 -13.96 27.35
CA ARG A 315 37.31 -15.07 26.47
C ARG A 315 37.15 -14.78 24.98
N PHE A 316 36.71 -13.56 24.64
CA PHE A 316 36.43 -13.11 23.27
C PHE A 316 37.59 -12.28 22.67
N PHE A 317 38.81 -12.58 23.09
CA PHE A 317 40.04 -11.92 22.66
C PHE A 317 40.86 -12.82 21.73
N PHE A 318 41.58 -12.21 20.80
CA PHE A 318 42.43 -12.89 19.83
C PHE A 318 43.66 -12.03 19.47
N CYS A 319 44.72 -12.65 18.98
CA CYS A 319 45.85 -11.94 18.39
C CYS A 319 45.62 -11.79 16.87
N THR A 320 46.07 -10.67 16.28
CA THR A 320 46.07 -10.52 14.80
C THR A 320 46.98 -11.52 14.07
N ASP A 321 47.94 -12.13 14.78
CA ASP A 321 48.70 -13.30 14.33
C ASP A 321 48.12 -14.58 14.99
N GLU A 322 47.46 -15.42 14.19
CA GLU A 322 46.88 -16.71 14.63
C GLU A 322 47.92 -17.65 15.29
N SER A 323 49.22 -17.43 15.03
CA SER A 323 50.33 -18.18 15.64
C SER A 323 50.59 -17.83 17.13
N LYS A 324 49.78 -16.97 17.75
CA LYS A 324 49.99 -16.44 19.12
C LYS A 324 48.75 -16.54 20.00
N GLU A 325 48.70 -17.58 20.81
CA GLU A 325 47.59 -17.86 21.74
C GLU A 325 47.51 -16.93 22.97
N PHE A 326 48.57 -16.21 23.37
CA PHE A 326 48.57 -15.43 24.62
C PHE A 326 48.86 -13.95 24.39
N GLU A 327 48.17 -13.08 25.13
CA GLU A 327 48.36 -11.61 25.11
C GLU A 327 49.84 -11.19 25.26
N ARG A 328 50.57 -11.83 26.19
CA ARG A 328 51.99 -11.54 26.45
C ARG A 328 52.88 -11.80 25.22
N ASP A 329 52.49 -12.75 24.38
CA ASP A 329 53.22 -13.25 23.21
C ASP A 329 52.71 -12.58 21.91
N CYS A 330 51.54 -11.94 21.96
CA CYS A 330 50.95 -11.11 20.89
C CYS A 330 51.63 -9.73 20.82
N ARG A 331 52.94 -9.70 20.50
CA ARG A 331 53.74 -8.47 20.47
C ARG A 331 54.70 -8.41 19.27
N GLY A 332 55.16 -7.21 18.95
CA GLY A 332 56.02 -6.95 17.80
C GLY A 332 55.24 -7.00 16.48
N GLU A 333 55.89 -7.44 15.41
CA GLU A 333 55.33 -7.48 14.06
C GLU A 333 55.29 -8.91 13.49
N TYR A 334 54.40 -9.12 12.52
CA TYR A 334 54.21 -10.36 11.76
C TYR A 334 54.03 -10.06 10.28
N LEU A 335 54.22 -11.05 9.42
CA LEU A 335 54.17 -10.89 7.96
C LEU A 335 52.82 -11.38 7.43
N VAL A 336 52.06 -10.46 6.84
CA VAL A 336 50.84 -10.78 6.10
C VAL A 336 51.21 -11.01 4.64
N TYR A 337 50.79 -12.15 4.10
CA TYR A 337 50.97 -12.54 2.70
C TYR A 337 49.70 -12.23 1.94
N GLU A 338 49.72 -11.17 1.13
CA GLU A 338 48.57 -10.80 0.31
C GLU A 338 48.48 -11.64 -0.96
N ARG A 339 47.28 -11.70 -1.54
CA ARG A 339 46.96 -12.50 -2.73
C ARG A 339 47.81 -12.17 -3.96
N ASN A 340 48.38 -10.96 -3.99
CA ASN A 340 49.28 -10.45 -5.03
C ASN A 340 50.76 -10.87 -4.81
N ASN A 341 51.03 -11.74 -3.83
CA ASN A 341 52.37 -12.15 -3.40
C ASN A 341 53.21 -11.01 -2.77
N GLU A 342 52.58 -9.89 -2.44
CA GLU A 342 53.16 -8.84 -1.60
C GLU A 342 53.21 -9.30 -0.13
N VAL A 343 54.30 -8.98 0.56
CA VAL A 343 54.51 -9.30 1.97
C VAL A 343 54.59 -7.99 2.75
N LYS A 344 53.56 -7.71 3.56
CA LYS A 344 53.50 -6.49 4.38
C LYS A 344 53.68 -6.85 5.86
N ALA A 345 54.58 -6.14 6.52
CA ALA A 345 54.75 -6.25 7.96
C ALA A 345 53.61 -5.49 8.65
N GLN A 346 52.80 -6.21 9.43
CA GLN A 346 51.75 -5.65 10.27
C GLN A 346 52.06 -5.87 11.75
N LYS A 347 51.48 -5.05 12.62
CA LYS A 347 51.70 -5.16 14.07
C LYS A 347 50.80 -6.23 14.68
N ARG A 348 51.35 -6.99 15.63
CA ARG A 348 50.57 -7.86 16.49
C ARG A 348 49.80 -7.00 17.48
N GLU A 349 48.48 -7.13 17.45
CA GLU A 349 47.57 -6.41 18.34
C GLU A 349 46.63 -7.43 19.00
N TRP A 350 46.53 -7.37 20.33
CA TRP A 350 45.58 -8.18 21.08
C TRP A 350 44.21 -7.51 20.99
N LYS A 351 43.38 -8.01 20.09
CA LYS A 351 42.06 -7.46 19.78
C LYS A 351 40.96 -8.28 20.45
N LYS A 352 39.78 -7.69 20.48
CA LYS A 352 38.55 -8.33 20.94
C LYS A 352 37.54 -8.31 19.80
N TYR A 353 36.71 -9.35 19.70
CA TYR A 353 35.60 -9.34 18.76
C TYR A 353 34.58 -8.25 19.12
N ASP A 354 34.02 -7.61 18.11
CA ASP A 354 33.04 -6.52 18.24
C ASP A 354 31.74 -6.97 18.91
N PHE A 355 31.34 -8.22 18.66
CA PHE A 355 30.25 -8.91 19.35
C PHE A 355 30.81 -9.84 20.41
N HIS A 356 30.48 -9.58 21.68
CA HIS A 356 31.12 -10.20 22.84
C HIS A 356 30.24 -10.11 24.11
N TYR A 357 30.65 -10.83 25.16
CA TYR A 357 29.84 -11.07 26.37
C TYR A 357 30.52 -10.61 27.68
N ASP A 358 31.30 -9.53 27.67
CA ASP A 358 32.00 -9.06 28.90
C ASP A 358 31.07 -8.40 29.92
N ASN A 359 29.98 -7.78 29.46
CA ASN A 359 28.95 -7.22 30.32
C ASN A 359 27.56 -7.41 29.71
N VAL A 360 26.53 -7.20 30.53
CA VAL A 360 25.14 -7.52 30.16
C VAL A 360 24.64 -6.64 29.01
N LEU A 361 25.13 -5.41 28.82
CA LEU A 361 24.68 -4.54 27.74
C LEU A 361 25.21 -4.98 26.37
N TRP A 362 26.50 -5.36 26.29
CA TRP A 362 27.07 -5.98 25.08
C TRP A 362 26.49 -7.37 24.81
N ALA A 363 26.19 -8.13 25.86
CA ALA A 363 25.50 -9.41 25.75
C ALA A 363 24.07 -9.25 25.21
N LEU A 364 23.31 -8.23 25.64
CA LEU A 364 22.00 -7.89 25.09
C LEU A 364 22.09 -7.48 23.61
N LEU A 365 23.06 -6.64 23.22
CA LEU A 365 23.27 -6.27 21.81
C LEU A 365 23.62 -7.50 20.95
N THR A 366 24.51 -8.37 21.45
CA THR A 366 24.95 -9.57 20.74
C THR A 366 23.84 -10.63 20.65
N LEU A 367 22.98 -10.75 21.67
CA LEU A 367 21.79 -11.60 21.58
C LEU A 367 20.72 -10.99 20.66
N PHE A 368 20.60 -9.67 20.60
CA PHE A 368 19.72 -8.99 19.64
C PHE A 368 20.14 -9.29 18.20
N THR A 369 21.41 -9.12 17.82
CA THR A 369 21.88 -9.45 16.46
C THR A 369 21.63 -10.93 16.13
N VAL A 370 22.03 -11.85 17.02
CA VAL A 370 21.74 -13.29 16.89
C VAL A 370 20.24 -13.55 16.71
N SER A 371 19.36 -12.85 17.45
CA SER A 371 17.90 -13.01 17.33
C SER A 371 17.31 -12.53 16.00
N THR A 372 18.00 -11.62 15.28
CA THR A 372 17.61 -11.22 13.92
C THR A 372 17.96 -12.24 12.84
N GLY A 373 18.67 -13.33 13.19
CA GLY A 373 19.13 -14.35 12.24
C GLY A 373 20.44 -13.99 11.52
N GLU A 374 21.11 -12.92 11.94
CA GLU A 374 22.27 -12.30 11.29
C GLU A 374 23.49 -12.30 12.21
N GLY A 375 24.70 -12.45 11.65
CA GLY A 375 25.98 -12.48 12.40
C GLY A 375 26.16 -13.67 13.35
N TRP A 376 25.13 -14.49 13.57
CA TRP A 376 25.17 -15.61 14.51
C TRP A 376 26.17 -16.72 14.16
N PRO A 377 26.51 -17.04 12.89
CA PRO A 377 27.53 -18.05 12.61
C PRO A 377 28.92 -17.61 13.10
N GLN A 378 29.25 -16.32 12.95
CA GLN A 378 30.47 -15.72 13.47
C GLN A 378 30.49 -15.77 15.02
N VAL A 379 29.42 -15.28 15.66
CA VAL A 379 29.30 -15.27 17.14
C VAL A 379 29.34 -16.70 17.71
N LEU A 380 28.66 -17.67 17.09
CA LEU A 380 28.70 -19.08 17.47
C LEU A 380 30.12 -19.65 17.32
N LYS A 381 30.81 -19.40 16.20
CA LYS A 381 32.19 -19.85 15.99
C LYS A 381 33.09 -19.30 17.09
N HIS A 382 33.04 -17.99 17.36
CA HIS A 382 33.85 -17.36 18.40
C HIS A 382 33.55 -17.94 19.80
N SER A 383 32.30 -18.32 20.09
CA SER A 383 31.91 -19.01 21.34
C SER A 383 32.45 -20.44 21.47
N VAL A 384 32.50 -21.19 20.37
CA VAL A 384 32.99 -22.58 20.32
C VAL A 384 34.52 -22.63 20.34
N ASP A 385 35.18 -21.68 19.68
CA ASP A 385 36.63 -21.60 19.62
C ASP A 385 37.23 -20.91 20.87
N ALA A 386 36.46 -20.11 21.62
CA ALA A 386 36.92 -19.44 22.84
C ALA A 386 37.52 -20.41 23.87
N THR A 387 38.64 -20.03 24.50
CA THR A 387 39.38 -20.85 25.48
C THR A 387 39.27 -20.28 26.91
N TYR A 388 40.39 -20.00 27.57
CA TYR A 388 40.47 -19.45 28.93
C TYR A 388 40.58 -17.91 28.91
N GLU A 389 40.45 -17.30 30.09
CA GLU A 389 40.64 -15.85 30.24
C GLU A 389 42.11 -15.48 29.95
N ASN A 390 42.32 -14.54 29.02
CA ASN A 390 43.63 -14.13 28.47
C ASN A 390 44.36 -15.18 27.58
N GLN A 391 43.64 -16.20 27.09
CA GLN A 391 44.09 -17.07 25.99
C GLN A 391 43.15 -16.91 24.78
N GLY A 392 43.71 -17.02 23.58
CA GLY A 392 43.03 -16.80 22.31
C GLY A 392 42.14 -17.97 21.89
N PRO A 393 41.45 -17.87 20.74
CA PRO A 393 40.63 -18.93 20.21
C PRO A 393 41.47 -20.16 19.80
N SER A 394 40.94 -21.36 20.04
CA SER A 394 41.49 -22.63 19.56
C SER A 394 40.35 -23.41 18.87
N PRO A 395 40.48 -23.75 17.56
CA PRO A 395 39.37 -24.27 16.77
C PRO A 395 38.66 -25.48 17.37
N GLY A 396 37.36 -25.36 17.64
CA GLY A 396 36.52 -26.43 18.17
C GLY A 396 36.73 -26.77 19.65
N TYR A 397 37.40 -25.92 20.44
CA TYR A 397 37.76 -26.24 21.83
C TYR A 397 36.57 -26.54 22.75
N ARG A 398 35.42 -25.89 22.55
CA ARG A 398 34.19 -26.08 23.34
C ARG A 398 32.93 -26.19 22.48
N MET A 399 32.83 -27.27 21.72
CA MET A 399 31.68 -27.55 20.86
C MET A 399 30.34 -27.60 21.61
N GLU A 400 30.34 -27.96 22.90
CA GLU A 400 29.16 -28.00 23.76
C GLU A 400 28.48 -26.63 23.94
N MET A 401 29.23 -25.53 23.78
CA MET A 401 28.69 -24.17 23.84
C MET A 401 27.69 -23.88 22.71
N SER A 402 27.69 -24.68 21.64
CA SER A 402 26.66 -24.63 20.59
C SER A 402 25.24 -24.85 21.14
N ILE A 403 25.09 -25.61 22.23
CA ILE A 403 23.79 -25.91 22.86
C ILE A 403 23.11 -24.63 23.35
N PHE A 404 23.87 -23.64 23.83
CA PHE A 404 23.34 -22.33 24.24
C PHE A 404 22.60 -21.64 23.08
N TYR A 405 23.22 -21.62 21.90
CA TYR A 405 22.63 -21.02 20.70
C TYR A 405 21.46 -21.83 20.14
N VAL A 406 21.54 -23.17 20.15
CA VAL A 406 20.42 -24.03 19.73
C VAL A 406 19.20 -23.80 20.64
N VAL A 407 19.38 -23.76 21.96
CA VAL A 407 18.29 -23.43 22.90
C VAL A 407 17.77 -22.01 22.67
N TYR A 408 18.65 -21.03 22.44
CA TYR A 408 18.24 -19.66 22.13
C TYR A 408 17.40 -19.59 20.84
N PHE A 409 17.84 -20.21 19.75
CA PHE A 409 17.12 -20.23 18.46
C PHE A 409 15.82 -21.06 18.48
N VAL A 410 15.73 -22.09 19.32
CA VAL A 410 14.48 -22.84 19.49
C VAL A 410 13.49 -22.10 20.39
N VAL A 411 13.95 -21.32 21.38
CA VAL A 411 13.07 -20.57 22.29
C VAL A 411 12.67 -19.20 21.71
N PHE A 412 13.62 -18.39 21.25
CA PHE A 412 13.34 -16.98 20.90
C PHE A 412 12.48 -16.81 19.63
N PRO A 413 12.97 -17.16 18.42
CA PRO A 413 12.18 -17.09 17.19
C PRO A 413 10.82 -17.80 17.30
N PHE A 414 10.80 -19.06 17.76
CA PHE A 414 9.59 -19.88 17.76
C PHE A 414 8.52 -19.40 18.75
N PHE A 415 8.91 -18.92 19.93
CA PHE A 415 7.92 -18.45 20.93
C PHE A 415 7.53 -16.99 20.68
N PHE A 416 8.50 -16.08 20.57
CA PHE A 416 8.22 -14.65 20.53
C PHE A 416 7.67 -14.17 19.20
N VAL A 417 8.15 -14.67 18.04
CA VAL A 417 7.58 -14.24 16.74
C VAL A 417 6.13 -14.71 16.61
N ASN A 418 5.84 -15.95 17.01
CA ASN A 418 4.47 -16.48 16.97
C ASN A 418 3.52 -15.72 17.92
N ILE A 419 3.94 -15.42 19.16
CA ILE A 419 3.15 -14.60 20.09
C ILE A 419 2.95 -13.16 19.58
N PHE A 420 3.98 -12.57 18.97
CA PHE A 420 3.94 -11.21 18.45
C PHE A 420 3.00 -11.08 17.24
N VAL A 421 3.10 -12.02 16.29
CA VAL A 421 2.18 -12.15 15.16
C VAL A 421 0.75 -12.38 15.65
N ALA A 422 0.54 -13.27 16.64
CA ALA A 422 -0.79 -13.55 17.19
C ALA A 422 -1.42 -12.33 17.87
N LEU A 423 -0.68 -11.57 18.70
CA LEU A 423 -1.21 -10.35 19.31
C LEU A 423 -1.56 -9.30 18.24
N ILE A 424 -0.70 -9.11 17.23
CA ILE A 424 -0.95 -8.10 16.19
C ILE A 424 -2.17 -8.51 15.35
N ILE A 425 -2.35 -9.80 15.02
CA ILE A 425 -3.58 -10.33 14.41
C ILE A 425 -4.81 -10.02 15.27
N ILE A 426 -4.80 -10.34 16.58
CA ILE A 426 -5.93 -10.11 17.49
C ILE A 426 -6.25 -8.61 17.62
N THR A 427 -5.24 -7.77 17.80
CA THR A 427 -5.46 -6.32 17.95
C THR A 427 -5.94 -5.66 16.66
N PHE A 428 -5.48 -6.11 15.48
CA PHE A 428 -6.04 -5.68 14.20
C PHE A 428 -7.50 -6.16 14.00
N GLN A 429 -7.86 -7.36 14.47
CA GLN A 429 -9.25 -7.82 14.51
C GLN A 429 -10.11 -6.92 15.40
N GLU A 430 -9.67 -6.65 16.65
CA GLU A 430 -10.39 -5.74 17.56
C GLU A 430 -10.58 -4.32 17.01
N GLN A 431 -9.66 -3.78 16.18
CA GLN A 431 -9.86 -2.50 15.52
C GLN A 431 -10.80 -2.62 14.31
N GLY A 432 -10.65 -3.68 13.50
CA GLY A 432 -11.52 -3.94 12.35
C GLY A 432 -12.98 -4.18 12.72
N ASP A 433 -13.22 -4.90 13.82
CA ASP A 433 -14.57 -5.15 14.34
C ASP A 433 -15.22 -3.85 14.84
N LYS A 434 -14.48 -2.98 15.55
CA LYS A 434 -14.96 -1.64 15.96
C LYS A 434 -15.30 -0.73 14.77
N MET A 435 -14.50 -0.79 13.70
CA MET A 435 -14.82 -0.08 12.44
C MET A 435 -16.04 -0.65 11.70
N MET A 436 -16.49 -1.86 12.06
CA MET A 436 -17.68 -2.51 11.50
C MET A 436 -18.92 -2.38 12.42
N GLU A 437 -18.74 -2.19 13.73
CA GLU A 437 -19.79 -2.07 14.76
C GLU A 437 -20.74 -0.88 14.53
N ASP A 438 -20.24 0.18 13.87
CA ASP A 438 -21.01 1.38 13.48
C ASP A 438 -22.03 1.14 12.34
N TYR A 439 -22.15 -0.09 11.81
CA TYR A 439 -23.02 -0.41 10.65
C TYR A 439 -24.13 -1.44 10.96
N SER A 440 -25.37 -1.07 10.65
CA SER A 440 -26.58 -1.89 10.87
C SER A 440 -26.85 -3.00 9.84
N LEU A 441 -25.98 -3.21 8.85
CA LEU A 441 -26.13 -4.19 7.77
C LEU A 441 -25.00 -5.21 7.81
N GLU A 442 -25.33 -6.49 7.70
CA GLU A 442 -24.34 -7.57 7.76
C GLU A 442 -23.39 -7.48 6.55
N LYS A 443 -22.14 -7.91 6.72
CA LYS A 443 -21.08 -7.77 5.71
C LYS A 443 -21.43 -8.45 4.37
N ASN A 444 -22.22 -9.54 4.44
CA ASN A 444 -22.73 -10.27 3.27
C ASN A 444 -23.81 -9.47 2.52
N GLU A 445 -24.74 -8.84 3.25
CA GLU A 445 -25.80 -8.01 2.68
C GLU A 445 -25.20 -6.80 1.95
N ARG A 446 -24.23 -6.12 2.58
CA ARG A 446 -23.52 -4.98 1.95
C ARG A 446 -22.85 -5.40 0.65
N GLY A 447 -22.21 -6.57 0.60
CA GLY A 447 -21.59 -7.09 -0.62
C GLY A 447 -22.59 -7.34 -1.75
N CYS A 448 -23.78 -7.85 -1.42
CA CYS A 448 -24.86 -8.06 -2.39
C CYS A 448 -25.46 -6.73 -2.89
N ILE A 449 -25.67 -5.77 -1.98
CA ILE A 449 -26.19 -4.43 -2.29
C ILE A 449 -25.21 -3.64 -3.16
N ASP A 450 -23.92 -3.60 -2.80
CA ASP A 450 -22.90 -2.90 -3.57
C ASP A 450 -22.76 -3.48 -4.98
N PHE A 451 -22.77 -4.81 -5.12
CA PHE A 451 -22.80 -5.46 -6.42
C PHE A 451 -24.07 -5.08 -7.22
N ALA A 452 -25.26 -5.14 -6.62
CA ALA A 452 -26.52 -4.82 -7.30
C ALA A 452 -26.61 -3.36 -7.77
N ILE A 453 -25.93 -2.43 -7.08
CA ILE A 453 -25.86 -1.01 -7.45
C ILE A 453 -24.75 -0.73 -8.48
N ASN A 454 -23.58 -1.35 -8.32
CA ASN A 454 -22.39 -1.03 -9.13
C ASN A 454 -22.22 -1.90 -10.39
N ALA A 455 -22.92 -3.04 -10.49
CA ALA A 455 -22.85 -3.92 -11.65
C ALA A 455 -23.29 -3.20 -12.94
N LYS A 456 -22.50 -3.36 -14.00
CA LYS A 456 -22.77 -2.78 -15.33
C LYS A 456 -22.79 -3.89 -16.37
N PRO A 457 -23.73 -3.86 -17.34
CA PRO A 457 -23.87 -4.92 -18.32
C PRO A 457 -22.61 -5.02 -19.20
N LEU A 458 -22.12 -6.25 -19.38
CA LEU A 458 -20.86 -6.52 -20.07
C LEU A 458 -21.04 -6.42 -21.59
N THR A 459 -20.33 -5.47 -22.22
CA THR A 459 -20.42 -5.19 -23.66
C THR A 459 -19.73 -6.25 -24.53
N ARG A 460 -20.43 -7.35 -24.82
CA ARG A 460 -19.96 -8.40 -25.74
C ARG A 460 -20.06 -7.95 -27.20
N HIS A 461 -19.09 -7.15 -27.66
CA HIS A 461 -19.07 -6.58 -29.02
C HIS A 461 -19.12 -7.68 -30.11
N MET A 462 -20.30 -7.86 -30.69
CA MET A 462 -20.60 -8.72 -31.84
C MET A 462 -20.89 -7.84 -33.06
N PRO A 463 -20.25 -8.05 -34.22
CA PRO A 463 -20.49 -7.22 -35.40
C PRO A 463 -21.91 -7.44 -35.95
N LYS A 464 -22.67 -6.35 -36.11
CA LYS A 464 -24.13 -6.34 -36.32
C LYS A 464 -24.63 -7.12 -37.54
N ASN A 465 -23.81 -7.34 -38.56
CA ASN A 465 -24.19 -8.07 -39.77
C ASN A 465 -23.55 -9.47 -39.81
N LYS A 466 -24.35 -10.50 -39.51
CA LYS A 466 -23.94 -11.92 -39.51
C LYS A 466 -23.45 -12.44 -40.87
N GLN A 467 -23.77 -11.77 -41.97
CA GLN A 467 -23.31 -12.12 -43.32
C GLN A 467 -21.97 -11.47 -43.70
N SER A 468 -21.43 -10.57 -42.85
CA SER A 468 -20.16 -9.88 -43.10
C SER A 468 -18.95 -10.81 -42.89
N PHE A 469 -17.90 -10.63 -43.69
CA PHE A 469 -16.58 -11.21 -43.44
C PHE A 469 -16.06 -10.89 -42.02
N GLN A 470 -16.40 -9.71 -41.48
CA GLN A 470 -16.06 -9.33 -40.11
C GLN A 470 -16.66 -10.28 -39.06
N TYR A 471 -17.89 -10.77 -39.27
CA TYR A 471 -18.53 -11.71 -38.35
C TYR A 471 -17.78 -13.06 -38.34
N ARG A 472 -17.44 -13.58 -39.51
CA ARG A 472 -16.65 -14.83 -39.63
C ARG A 472 -15.24 -14.69 -39.03
N MET A 473 -14.62 -13.51 -39.17
CA MET A 473 -13.31 -13.23 -38.55
C MET A 473 -13.42 -13.14 -37.01
N TRP A 474 -14.48 -12.49 -36.50
CA TRP A 474 -14.77 -12.42 -35.06
C TRP A 474 -15.03 -13.79 -34.45
N GLU A 475 -15.86 -14.61 -35.10
CA GLU A 475 -16.18 -15.98 -34.69
C GLU A 475 -14.93 -16.86 -34.62
N PHE A 476 -14.01 -16.73 -35.59
CA PHE A 476 -12.71 -17.40 -35.56
C PHE A 476 -11.79 -16.89 -34.43
N VAL A 477 -11.66 -15.56 -34.27
CA VAL A 477 -10.76 -14.93 -33.29
C VAL A 477 -11.20 -15.13 -31.83
N VAL A 478 -12.52 -15.31 -31.60
CA VAL A 478 -13.12 -15.62 -30.29
C VAL A 478 -13.18 -17.14 -30.03
N SER A 479 -12.81 -17.98 -31.01
CA SER A 479 -12.89 -19.44 -30.87
C SER A 479 -11.84 -19.99 -29.88
N PRO A 480 -12.21 -20.96 -29.00
CA PRO A 480 -11.26 -21.64 -28.13
C PRO A 480 -10.00 -22.20 -28.82
N PRO A 481 -10.05 -22.88 -29.99
CA PRO A 481 -8.83 -23.39 -30.63
C PRO A 481 -7.86 -22.28 -31.06
N PHE A 482 -8.35 -21.09 -31.44
CA PHE A 482 -7.49 -19.94 -31.70
C PHE A 482 -6.76 -19.47 -30.43
N GLU A 483 -7.46 -19.39 -29.30
CA GLU A 483 -6.82 -19.04 -28.02
C GLU A 483 -5.78 -20.07 -27.56
N TYR A 484 -6.10 -21.37 -27.62
CA TYR A 484 -5.15 -22.45 -27.30
C TYR A 484 -3.90 -22.38 -28.20
N THR A 485 -4.07 -22.09 -29.49
CA THR A 485 -2.97 -21.97 -30.45
C THR A 485 -2.08 -20.76 -30.13
N ILE A 486 -2.64 -19.64 -29.69
CA ILE A 486 -1.88 -18.46 -29.26
C ILE A 486 -1.12 -18.73 -27.95
N MET A 487 -1.71 -19.38 -26.94
CA MET A 487 -0.97 -19.71 -25.70
C MET A 487 0.13 -20.77 -25.94
N ALA A 488 -0.06 -21.72 -26.87
CA ALA A 488 1.00 -22.63 -27.29
C ALA A 488 2.19 -21.88 -27.93
N MET A 489 1.95 -20.87 -28.78
CA MET A 489 3.03 -20.01 -29.31
C MET A 489 3.76 -19.23 -28.22
N ILE A 490 3.07 -18.80 -27.15
CA ILE A 490 3.68 -18.07 -26.03
C ILE A 490 4.57 -19.00 -25.21
N ALA A 491 4.14 -20.23 -24.94
CA ALA A 491 4.96 -21.25 -24.29
C ALA A 491 6.22 -21.57 -25.10
N LEU A 492 6.08 -21.80 -26.42
CA LEU A 492 7.23 -22.04 -27.31
C LEU A 492 8.17 -20.83 -27.42
N ASN A 493 7.64 -19.60 -27.47
CA ASN A 493 8.46 -18.38 -27.44
C ASN A 493 9.22 -18.24 -26.11
N THR A 494 8.60 -18.64 -24.99
CA THR A 494 9.24 -18.65 -23.67
C THR A 494 10.39 -19.65 -23.60
N ILE A 495 10.23 -20.86 -24.15
CA ILE A 495 11.31 -21.85 -24.25
C ILE A 495 12.49 -21.28 -25.07
N VAL A 496 12.22 -20.64 -26.21
CA VAL A 496 13.27 -20.01 -27.03
C VAL A 496 13.98 -18.83 -26.32
N LEU A 497 13.33 -18.17 -25.36
CA LEU A 497 13.99 -17.19 -24.49
C LEU A 497 14.84 -17.86 -23.39
N MET A 498 14.36 -18.96 -22.81
CA MET A 498 15.10 -19.77 -21.82
C MET A 498 16.33 -20.48 -22.42
N MET A 499 16.35 -20.71 -23.73
CA MET A 499 17.47 -21.33 -24.45
C MET A 499 18.70 -20.41 -24.61
N LYS A 500 18.65 -19.13 -24.25
CA LYS A 500 19.85 -18.27 -24.31
C LYS A 500 20.78 -18.55 -23.12
N TYR A 501 22.05 -18.84 -23.43
CA TYR A 501 23.14 -19.02 -22.46
C TYR A 501 24.37 -18.18 -22.89
N ASP A 502 25.33 -17.99 -21.97
CA ASP A 502 26.57 -17.24 -22.24
C ASP A 502 27.61 -18.10 -22.99
N GLY A 503 28.45 -17.47 -23.81
CA GLY A 503 29.41 -18.17 -24.66
C GLY A 503 28.78 -19.00 -25.79
N ALA A 504 27.50 -18.80 -26.11
CA ALA A 504 26.81 -19.47 -27.21
C ALA A 504 27.45 -19.14 -28.58
N SER A 505 27.44 -20.11 -29.51
CA SER A 505 28.05 -19.89 -30.83
C SER A 505 27.27 -18.87 -31.67
N PRO A 506 27.93 -18.07 -32.54
CA PRO A 506 27.24 -17.06 -33.36
C PRO A 506 26.14 -17.66 -34.26
N ALA A 507 26.31 -18.90 -34.72
CA ALA A 507 25.29 -19.63 -35.48
C ALA A 507 24.06 -19.96 -34.61
N TYR A 508 24.26 -20.32 -33.34
CA TYR A 508 23.17 -20.57 -32.39
C TYR A 508 22.41 -19.27 -32.07
N GLU A 509 23.11 -18.17 -31.78
CA GLU A 509 22.47 -16.87 -31.57
C GLU A 509 21.69 -16.40 -32.81
N ALA A 510 22.20 -16.61 -34.03
CA ALA A 510 21.49 -16.31 -35.27
C ALA A 510 20.20 -17.14 -35.42
N VAL A 511 20.21 -18.42 -35.06
CA VAL A 511 18.99 -19.27 -35.05
C VAL A 511 17.98 -18.76 -34.02
N LEU A 512 18.41 -18.43 -32.79
CA LEU A 512 17.52 -17.86 -31.76
C LEU A 512 16.96 -16.49 -32.17
N ALA A 513 17.75 -15.66 -32.87
CA ALA A 513 17.29 -14.39 -33.43
C ALA A 513 16.22 -14.60 -34.51
N ASN A 514 16.44 -15.52 -35.45
CA ASN A 514 15.48 -15.87 -36.49
C ASN A 514 14.16 -16.40 -35.91
N LEU A 515 14.23 -17.29 -34.91
CA LEU A 515 13.03 -17.78 -34.20
C LEU A 515 12.27 -16.63 -33.50
N ASN A 516 12.98 -15.68 -32.88
CA ASN A 516 12.35 -14.50 -32.26
C ASN A 516 11.67 -13.57 -33.29
N ILE A 517 12.18 -13.49 -34.52
CA ILE A 517 11.53 -12.78 -35.63
C ILE A 517 10.24 -13.50 -36.03
N VAL A 518 10.29 -14.83 -36.21
CA VAL A 518 9.11 -15.66 -36.55
C VAL A 518 8.01 -15.56 -35.50
N PHE A 519 8.33 -15.67 -34.20
CA PHE A 519 7.31 -15.46 -33.16
C PHE A 519 6.75 -14.03 -33.17
N THR A 520 7.57 -13.03 -33.50
CA THR A 520 7.12 -11.63 -33.52
C THR A 520 6.22 -11.32 -34.73
N SER A 521 6.41 -11.96 -35.89
CA SER A 521 5.46 -11.87 -37.01
C SER A 521 4.14 -12.59 -36.69
N LEU A 522 4.18 -13.75 -36.04
CA LEU A 522 2.98 -14.48 -35.59
C LEU A 522 2.15 -13.68 -34.56
N PHE A 523 2.78 -13.05 -33.57
CA PHE A 523 2.05 -12.17 -32.64
C PHE A 523 1.58 -10.85 -33.27
N SER A 524 2.25 -10.38 -34.33
CA SER A 524 1.74 -9.25 -35.13
C SER A 524 0.50 -9.67 -35.93
N MET A 525 0.47 -10.90 -36.45
CA MET A 525 -0.71 -11.49 -37.11
C MET A 525 -1.88 -11.66 -36.12
N GLU A 526 -1.66 -12.14 -34.89
CA GLU A 526 -2.67 -12.15 -33.82
C GLU A 526 -3.29 -10.76 -33.63
N CYS A 527 -2.46 -9.72 -33.55
CA CYS A 527 -2.91 -8.35 -33.37
C CYS A 527 -3.75 -7.84 -34.56
N VAL A 528 -3.31 -8.13 -35.80
CA VAL A 528 -4.04 -7.70 -37.01
C VAL A 528 -5.40 -8.40 -37.11
N LEU A 529 -5.47 -9.71 -36.86
CA LEU A 529 -6.73 -10.46 -36.85
C LEU A 529 -7.71 -9.91 -35.80
N LYS A 530 -7.22 -9.58 -34.60
CA LYS A 530 -8.03 -8.95 -33.53
C LYS A 530 -8.51 -7.53 -33.89
N ILE A 531 -7.71 -6.74 -34.61
CA ILE A 531 -8.12 -5.42 -35.12
C ILE A 531 -9.21 -5.56 -36.20
N ILE A 532 -9.11 -6.54 -37.09
CA ILE A 532 -10.14 -6.81 -38.12
C ILE A 532 -11.44 -7.31 -37.48
N ALA A 533 -11.36 -8.20 -36.48
CA ALA A 533 -12.52 -8.73 -35.77
C ALA A 533 -13.30 -7.65 -34.98
N PHE A 534 -12.64 -6.95 -34.06
CA PHE A 534 -13.29 -6.01 -33.12
C PHE A 534 -13.32 -4.55 -33.61
N GLY A 535 -12.69 -4.25 -34.74
CA GLY A 535 -12.60 -2.89 -35.29
C GLY A 535 -11.50 -2.04 -34.64
N VAL A 536 -11.27 -0.86 -35.23
CA VAL A 536 -10.14 0.02 -34.87
C VAL A 536 -10.37 0.75 -33.55
N LEU A 537 -11.49 1.47 -33.39
CA LEU A 537 -11.67 2.41 -32.27
C LEU A 537 -11.63 1.75 -30.88
N ASN A 538 -12.15 0.52 -30.71
CA ASN A 538 -12.22 -0.14 -29.40
C ASN A 538 -10.91 -0.80 -28.94
N ASN A 539 -9.97 -1.10 -29.85
CA ASN A 539 -8.76 -1.86 -29.52
C ASN A 539 -7.62 -1.01 -28.93
N PHE A 540 -7.61 0.31 -29.16
CA PHE A 540 -6.47 1.17 -28.81
C PHE A 540 -6.28 1.40 -27.31
N ILE A 541 -7.35 1.35 -26.52
CA ILE A 541 -7.33 1.75 -25.09
C ILE A 541 -6.56 0.74 -24.21
N ASN A 542 -6.33 -0.50 -24.67
CA ASN A 542 -5.91 -1.61 -23.81
C ASN A 542 -4.58 -2.30 -24.22
N LEU A 543 -3.77 -1.68 -25.10
CA LEU A 543 -2.71 -2.45 -25.79
C LEU A 543 -1.40 -1.72 -26.12
N SER A 544 -1.16 -0.48 -25.69
CA SER A 544 -0.01 0.31 -26.18
C SER A 544 1.29 0.19 -25.36
N PHE A 545 1.23 -0.01 -24.04
CA PHE A 545 2.43 0.01 -23.17
C PHE A 545 3.13 -1.35 -23.06
N LEU A 546 2.37 -2.45 -22.93
CA LEU A 546 2.92 -3.81 -22.69
C LEU A 546 3.61 -4.45 -23.91
N ARG A 547 3.66 -3.79 -25.07
CA ARG A 547 4.28 -4.34 -26.29
C ARG A 547 5.81 -4.32 -26.29
N LEU A 548 6.43 -3.51 -25.41
CA LEU A 548 7.88 -3.31 -25.38
C LEU A 548 8.68 -4.51 -24.84
N PHE A 549 8.07 -5.36 -24.00
CA PHE A 549 8.79 -6.43 -23.30
C PHE A 549 8.46 -7.82 -23.86
N ARG A 550 9.46 -8.50 -24.44
CA ARG A 550 9.30 -9.88 -24.96
C ARG A 550 8.81 -10.85 -23.88
N ALA A 551 9.33 -10.73 -22.65
CA ALA A 551 8.92 -11.54 -21.51
C ALA A 551 7.49 -11.25 -21.01
N ALA A 552 6.97 -10.02 -21.18
CA ALA A 552 5.60 -9.68 -20.76
C ALA A 552 4.52 -10.44 -21.54
N ARG A 553 4.87 -11.09 -22.67
CA ARG A 553 3.99 -12.05 -23.37
C ARG A 553 3.58 -13.22 -22.46
N LEU A 554 4.42 -13.62 -21.51
CA LEU A 554 4.13 -14.67 -20.52
C LEU A 554 2.90 -14.32 -19.64
N ILE A 555 2.69 -13.03 -19.35
CA ILE A 555 1.58 -12.54 -18.51
C ILE A 555 0.22 -12.86 -19.14
N LYS A 556 0.14 -13.05 -20.48
CA LYS A 556 -1.09 -13.54 -21.13
C LYS A 556 -1.52 -14.92 -20.61
N LEU A 557 -0.58 -15.81 -20.25
CA LEU A 557 -0.89 -17.14 -19.72
C LEU A 557 -1.54 -17.06 -18.33
N LEU A 558 -1.07 -16.15 -17.48
CA LEU A 558 -1.62 -15.91 -16.14
C LEU A 558 -3.08 -15.44 -16.18
N ARG A 559 -3.50 -14.81 -17.27
CA ARG A 559 -4.89 -14.40 -17.53
C ARG A 559 -5.78 -15.56 -18.03
N GLN A 560 -5.18 -16.63 -18.58
CA GLN A 560 -5.83 -17.85 -19.04
C GLN A 560 -6.54 -18.63 -17.90
N GLY A 561 -5.82 -18.92 -16.83
CA GLY A 561 -6.35 -19.70 -15.70
C GLY A 561 -7.28 -18.90 -14.80
N GLU A 562 -8.55 -19.32 -14.68
CA GLU A 562 -9.56 -18.61 -13.87
C GLU A 562 -9.14 -18.41 -12.41
N THR A 563 -8.66 -19.47 -11.75
CA THR A 563 -8.15 -19.40 -10.37
C THR A 563 -6.97 -18.43 -10.22
N ILE A 564 -6.06 -18.39 -11.21
CA ILE A 564 -4.90 -17.48 -11.22
C ILE A 564 -5.34 -16.05 -11.48
N ARG A 565 -6.30 -15.83 -12.39
CA ARG A 565 -6.93 -14.53 -12.68
C ARG A 565 -7.59 -13.96 -11.43
N ILE A 566 -8.34 -14.77 -10.68
CA ILE A 566 -9.00 -14.37 -9.44
C ILE A 566 -7.96 -14.06 -8.36
N LEU A 567 -6.97 -14.93 -8.13
CA LEU A 567 -5.92 -14.73 -7.14
C LEU A 567 -5.05 -13.49 -7.43
N LEU A 568 -4.73 -13.23 -8.70
CA LEU A 568 -4.04 -11.99 -9.09
C LEU A 568 -4.95 -10.77 -8.95
N TRP A 569 -6.25 -10.89 -9.17
CA TRP A 569 -7.19 -9.78 -9.01
C TRP A 569 -7.42 -9.42 -7.54
N THR A 570 -7.53 -10.40 -6.63
CA THR A 570 -7.62 -10.14 -5.17
C THR A 570 -6.33 -9.54 -4.63
N PHE A 571 -5.17 -10.04 -5.07
CA PHE A 571 -3.87 -9.45 -4.76
C PHE A 571 -3.72 -8.01 -5.30
N VAL A 572 -4.21 -7.72 -6.51
CA VAL A 572 -4.25 -6.35 -7.06
C VAL A 572 -5.27 -5.46 -6.33
N GLN A 573 -6.35 -6.03 -5.80
CA GLN A 573 -7.36 -5.32 -5.03
C GLN A 573 -6.82 -4.89 -3.65
N SER A 574 -6.03 -5.71 -2.95
CA SER A 574 -5.48 -5.33 -1.64
C SER A 574 -4.54 -4.11 -1.72
N PHE A 575 -3.78 -3.96 -2.81
CA PHE A 575 -2.96 -2.76 -3.08
C PHE A 575 -3.73 -1.41 -3.08
N LYS A 576 -5.06 -1.40 -3.00
CA LYS A 576 -5.85 -0.17 -2.82
C LYS A 576 -5.85 0.34 -1.37
N ALA A 577 -5.68 -0.53 -0.38
CA ALA A 577 -5.62 -0.16 1.04
C ALA A 577 -4.18 0.17 1.49
N LEU A 578 -3.20 -0.58 0.97
CA LEU A 578 -1.78 -0.45 1.33
C LEU A 578 -1.08 0.91 1.11
N PRO A 579 -1.50 1.84 0.21
CA PRO A 579 -0.69 3.01 -0.11
C PRO A 579 -0.33 3.88 1.10
N TYR A 580 -1.20 3.98 2.10
CA TYR A 580 -0.95 4.75 3.33
C TYR A 580 0.05 4.06 4.27
N VAL A 581 0.03 2.73 4.35
CA VAL A 581 1.01 1.96 5.14
C VAL A 581 2.38 1.99 4.45
N CYS A 582 2.41 1.82 3.13
CA CYS A 582 3.63 1.97 2.33
C CYS A 582 4.19 3.40 2.38
N LEU A 583 3.35 4.43 2.46
CA LEU A 583 3.77 5.82 2.67
C LEU A 583 4.38 6.00 4.07
N LEU A 584 3.78 5.42 5.12
CA LEU A 584 4.35 5.47 6.47
C LEU A 584 5.73 4.78 6.55
N ILE A 585 5.90 3.63 5.90
CA ILE A 585 7.20 2.93 5.76
C ILE A 585 8.18 3.80 4.96
N GLY A 586 7.77 4.33 3.81
CA GLY A 586 8.59 5.23 3.00
C GLY A 586 9.01 6.51 3.75
N MET A 587 8.18 6.98 4.67
CA MET A 587 8.49 8.12 5.53
C MET A 587 9.44 7.76 6.68
N LEU A 588 9.36 6.56 7.25
CA LEU A 588 10.38 6.03 8.16
C LEU A 588 11.75 5.97 7.45
N PHE A 589 11.78 5.37 6.26
CA PHE A 589 12.98 5.28 5.43
C PHE A 589 13.53 6.66 5.07
N PHE A 590 12.67 7.62 4.70
CA PHE A 590 13.08 9.00 4.43
C PHE A 590 13.74 9.65 5.66
N ILE A 591 13.11 9.55 6.84
CA ILE A 591 13.62 10.15 8.07
C ILE A 591 14.97 9.55 8.45
N TYR A 592 15.10 8.22 8.41
CA TYR A 592 16.37 7.57 8.73
C TYR A 592 17.44 7.85 7.67
N ALA A 593 17.12 7.87 6.36
CA ALA A 593 18.10 8.18 5.31
C ALA A 593 18.73 9.57 5.51
N ILE A 594 17.91 10.58 5.83
CA ILE A 594 18.41 11.93 6.13
C ILE A 594 19.25 11.93 7.41
N ILE A 595 18.81 11.28 8.50
CA ILE A 595 19.61 11.18 9.74
C ILE A 595 20.96 10.50 9.46
N GLY A 596 20.97 9.41 8.70
CA GLY A 596 22.17 8.67 8.30
C GLY A 596 23.13 9.51 7.46
N MET A 597 22.63 10.30 6.50
CA MET A 597 23.44 11.26 5.75
C MET A 597 24.16 12.25 6.68
N GLN A 598 23.44 12.85 7.64
CA GLN A 598 24.01 13.89 8.50
C GLN A 598 24.93 13.35 9.61
N LEU A 599 24.80 12.07 9.99
CA LEU A 599 25.67 11.41 10.98
C LEU A 599 26.87 10.70 10.35
N PHE A 600 26.67 10.02 9.21
CA PHE A 600 27.62 9.05 8.64
C PHE A 600 28.07 9.39 7.21
N GLY A 601 27.47 10.38 6.54
CA GLY A 601 27.82 10.76 5.17
C GLY A 601 29.26 11.29 5.00
N ASN A 602 29.89 11.75 6.08
CA ASN A 602 31.29 12.23 6.11
C ASN A 602 32.35 11.09 6.17
N ILE A 603 31.94 9.83 6.32
CA ILE A 603 32.86 8.69 6.45
C ILE A 603 33.62 8.45 5.12
N GLY A 604 34.92 8.24 5.22
CA GLY A 604 35.78 7.84 4.11
C GLY A 604 35.42 6.43 3.62
N MET A 605 35.52 6.20 2.32
CA MET A 605 35.36 4.85 1.76
C MET A 605 36.71 4.15 1.87
N GLU A 606 36.76 3.03 2.59
CA GLU A 606 37.97 2.23 2.75
C GLU A 606 38.09 1.28 1.53
N GLU A 607 39.21 1.31 0.81
CA GLU A 607 39.42 0.50 -0.42
C GLU A 607 39.76 -0.98 -0.14
N GLU A 608 39.75 -1.41 1.13
CA GLU A 608 40.09 -2.78 1.53
C GLU A 608 38.97 -3.79 1.18
N GLU A 609 39.37 -4.98 0.71
CA GLU A 609 38.47 -6.10 0.36
C GLU A 609 37.68 -6.60 1.58
N GLY A 610 36.56 -5.95 1.88
CA GLY A 610 35.67 -6.31 2.99
C GLY A 610 34.96 -5.14 3.66
N SER A 611 35.31 -3.87 3.36
CA SER A 611 34.64 -2.74 4.01
C SER A 611 33.15 -2.66 3.66
N ALA A 612 32.31 -2.60 4.69
CA ALA A 612 30.86 -2.45 4.52
C ALA A 612 30.45 -1.04 4.06
N ILE A 613 31.35 -0.05 4.11
CA ILE A 613 31.12 1.33 3.62
C ILE A 613 32.00 1.61 2.40
N ASN A 614 31.40 1.61 1.22
CA ASN A 614 32.08 1.68 -0.08
C ASN A 614 31.23 2.47 -1.10
N GLU A 615 31.69 2.60 -2.35
CA GLU A 615 31.02 3.41 -3.39
C GLU A 615 29.54 3.03 -3.62
N HIS A 616 29.18 1.77 -3.42
CA HIS A 616 27.83 1.27 -3.66
C HIS A 616 26.97 1.20 -2.38
N ASN A 617 27.59 1.12 -1.20
CA ASN A 617 26.90 1.06 0.10
C ASN A 617 27.43 2.16 1.04
N ASN A 618 26.80 3.34 1.04
CA ASN A 618 27.23 4.48 1.86
C ASN A 618 26.09 5.50 2.12
N PHE A 619 26.39 6.53 2.93
CA PHE A 619 25.47 7.60 3.30
C PHE A 619 25.74 8.96 2.60
N ARG A 620 26.45 8.99 1.46
CA ARG A 620 26.85 10.25 0.80
C ARG A 620 25.71 10.93 0.05
N THR A 621 24.79 10.15 -0.52
CA THR A 621 23.59 10.65 -1.20
C THR A 621 22.32 10.01 -0.63
N PHE A 622 21.19 10.71 -0.75
CA PHE A 622 19.89 10.21 -0.29
C PHE A 622 19.53 8.84 -0.89
N PHE A 623 19.84 8.59 -2.17
CA PHE A 623 19.52 7.30 -2.80
C PHE A 623 20.44 6.17 -2.34
N GLN A 624 21.74 6.41 -2.14
CA GLN A 624 22.64 5.41 -1.55
C GLN A 624 22.25 5.09 -0.10
N ALA A 625 21.93 6.11 0.70
CA ALA A 625 21.41 5.95 2.06
C ALA A 625 20.09 5.15 2.09
N LEU A 626 19.19 5.39 1.13
CA LEU A 626 17.93 4.66 0.98
C LEU A 626 18.16 3.19 0.60
N MET A 627 19.11 2.88 -0.29
CA MET A 627 19.46 1.50 -0.66
C MET A 627 20.16 0.75 0.48
N LEU A 628 21.06 1.41 1.21
CA LEU A 628 21.70 0.87 2.41
C LEU A 628 20.67 0.54 3.50
N LEU A 629 19.68 1.42 3.71
CA LEU A 629 18.57 1.16 4.63
C LEU A 629 17.62 0.07 4.11
N PHE A 630 17.42 -0.06 2.80
CA PHE A 630 16.67 -1.17 2.23
C PHE A 630 17.37 -2.52 2.45
N ARG A 631 18.69 -2.59 2.23
CA ARG A 631 19.54 -3.74 2.56
C ARG A 631 19.47 -4.09 4.05
N SER A 632 19.53 -3.07 4.91
CA SER A 632 19.37 -3.23 6.36
C SER A 632 17.97 -3.74 6.73
N ALA A 633 16.92 -3.28 6.06
CA ALA A 633 15.53 -3.68 6.29
C ALA A 633 15.21 -5.10 5.84
N THR A 634 15.95 -5.66 4.87
CA THR A 634 15.91 -7.10 4.54
C THR A 634 16.77 -7.95 5.49
N GLY A 635 17.45 -7.33 6.46
CA GLY A 635 18.34 -7.96 7.43
C GLY A 635 19.79 -8.10 6.96
N GLU A 636 20.08 -7.98 5.67
CA GLU A 636 21.34 -8.40 5.09
C GLU A 636 22.55 -7.60 5.63
N ALA A 637 23.39 -8.26 6.46
CA ALA A 637 24.64 -7.72 6.99
C ALA A 637 24.52 -6.35 7.72
N TRP A 638 23.34 -6.03 8.26
CA TRP A 638 23.08 -4.73 8.91
C TRP A 638 24.05 -4.42 10.06
N HIS A 639 24.56 -5.46 10.71
CA HIS A 639 25.48 -5.41 11.83
C HIS A 639 26.88 -4.92 11.42
N ASP A 640 27.42 -5.39 10.29
CA ASP A 640 28.74 -4.96 9.79
C ASP A 640 28.71 -3.51 9.31
N ILE A 641 27.58 -3.09 8.72
CA ILE A 641 27.32 -1.69 8.35
C ILE A 641 27.27 -0.81 9.61
N MET A 642 26.61 -1.26 10.69
CA MET A 642 26.56 -0.57 11.98
C MET A 642 27.96 -0.41 12.59
N LEU A 643 28.76 -1.48 12.63
CA LEU A 643 30.14 -1.44 13.14
C LEU A 643 31.02 -0.49 12.30
N SER A 644 30.83 -0.47 10.99
CA SER A 644 31.54 0.44 10.08
C SER A 644 31.13 1.92 10.21
N CYS A 645 30.02 2.22 10.91
CA CYS A 645 29.55 3.58 11.19
C CYS A 645 29.97 4.12 12.58
N LEU A 646 30.73 3.34 13.37
CA LEU A 646 31.20 3.73 14.70
C LEU A 646 32.24 4.87 14.66
N GLY A 647 32.44 5.54 15.80
CA GLY A 647 33.40 6.63 15.92
C GLY A 647 34.86 6.16 15.86
N GLY A 648 35.74 6.99 15.30
CA GLY A 648 37.16 6.66 15.08
C GLY A 648 37.46 6.13 13.68
N LYS A 649 36.52 6.30 12.74
CA LYS A 649 36.69 5.96 11.32
C LYS A 649 37.29 7.13 10.53
N LEU A 650 38.02 6.81 9.47
CA LEU A 650 38.60 7.81 8.58
C LEU A 650 37.52 8.72 7.97
N CYS A 651 37.82 10.01 7.84
CA CYS A 651 36.94 10.98 7.19
C CYS A 651 37.24 11.09 5.68
N ASP A 652 36.25 11.49 4.90
CA ASP A 652 36.49 11.92 3.52
C ASP A 652 37.34 13.22 3.47
N PRO A 653 38.36 13.32 2.60
CA PRO A 653 39.20 14.52 2.50
C PRO A 653 38.43 15.82 2.20
N LEU A 654 37.29 15.76 1.51
CA LEU A 654 36.47 16.93 1.17
C LEU A 654 35.61 17.43 2.36
N ALA A 655 35.49 16.65 3.43
CA ALA A 655 34.77 17.03 4.64
C ALA A 655 35.41 18.19 5.41
N GLY A 656 36.70 18.49 5.17
CA GLY A 656 37.42 19.58 5.83
C GLY A 656 37.74 19.33 7.32
N ASN A 657 37.47 18.13 7.83
CA ASN A 657 37.87 17.71 9.18
C ASN A 657 39.40 17.54 9.23
N THR A 658 40.05 18.21 10.18
CA THR A 658 41.51 18.14 10.39
C THR A 658 41.94 16.97 11.30
N GLU A 659 40.98 16.27 11.91
CA GLU A 659 41.19 15.14 12.80
C GLU A 659 40.43 13.92 12.26
N PRO A 660 41.00 12.70 12.29
CA PRO A 660 40.44 11.51 11.63
C PRO A 660 39.34 10.81 12.46
N GLU A 661 38.49 11.59 13.14
CA GLU A 661 37.38 11.07 13.96
C GLU A 661 36.03 11.27 13.26
N CYS A 662 35.76 10.44 12.25
CA CYS A 662 34.42 10.29 11.67
C CYS A 662 33.67 9.07 12.25
N GLY A 663 32.37 9.00 11.95
CA GLY A 663 31.44 8.03 12.52
C GLY A 663 30.93 8.43 13.92
N SER A 664 30.07 7.60 14.52
CA SER A 664 29.50 7.90 15.84
C SER A 664 29.04 6.65 16.59
N GLN A 665 29.25 6.65 17.92
CA GLN A 665 28.69 5.64 18.83
C GLN A 665 27.14 5.63 18.84
N PHE A 666 26.49 6.67 18.29
CA PHE A 666 25.04 6.68 18.05
C PHE A 666 24.60 5.63 17.00
N ALA A 667 25.52 5.07 16.20
CA ALA A 667 25.21 4.02 15.23
C ALA A 667 24.47 2.82 15.85
N TYR A 668 24.84 2.40 17.07
CA TYR A 668 24.12 1.33 17.78
C TYR A 668 22.64 1.65 17.96
N LEU A 669 22.31 2.84 18.46
CA LEU A 669 20.91 3.26 18.65
C LEU A 669 20.20 3.43 17.31
N TYR A 670 20.86 4.04 16.31
CA TYR A 670 20.31 4.27 14.99
C TYR A 670 19.93 2.95 14.28
N PHE A 671 20.84 1.98 14.19
CA PHE A 671 20.55 0.72 13.50
C PHE A 671 19.59 -0.17 14.29
N VAL A 672 19.75 -0.33 15.61
CA VAL A 672 18.83 -1.16 16.42
C VAL A 672 17.41 -0.59 16.40
N SER A 673 17.24 0.73 16.49
CA SER A 673 15.91 1.35 16.39
C SER A 673 15.33 1.29 14.97
N PHE A 674 16.15 1.45 13.92
CA PHE A 674 15.70 1.27 12.54
C PHE A 674 15.16 -0.14 12.31
N ILE A 675 15.92 -1.17 12.69
CA ILE A 675 15.53 -2.58 12.54
C ILE A 675 14.23 -2.85 13.32
N PHE A 676 14.13 -2.40 14.58
CA PHE A 676 12.90 -2.54 15.37
C PHE A 676 11.68 -1.89 14.72
N PHE A 677 11.74 -0.60 14.37
CA PHE A 677 10.60 0.11 13.77
C PHE A 677 10.26 -0.40 12.37
N CYS A 678 11.26 -0.75 11.57
CA CYS A 678 11.04 -1.32 10.24
C CYS A 678 10.37 -2.70 10.33
N SER A 679 10.86 -3.61 11.17
CA SER A 679 10.24 -4.93 11.37
C SER A 679 8.81 -4.82 11.89
N PHE A 680 8.54 -3.89 12.82
CA PHE A 680 7.19 -3.62 13.33
C PHE A 680 6.25 -3.11 12.23
N LEU A 681 6.66 -2.10 11.43
CA LEU A 681 5.84 -1.61 10.33
C LEU A 681 5.64 -2.64 9.21
N MET A 682 6.66 -3.43 8.88
CA MET A 682 6.57 -4.50 7.87
C MET A 682 5.65 -5.64 8.29
N LEU A 683 5.62 -5.98 9.58
CA LEU A 683 4.69 -6.98 10.11
C LEU A 683 3.26 -6.41 10.19
N ASN A 684 3.09 -5.15 10.59
CA ASN A 684 1.78 -4.47 10.51
C ASN A 684 1.26 -4.40 9.05
N LEU A 685 2.14 -4.17 8.07
CA LEU A 685 1.78 -4.26 6.64
C LEU A 685 1.35 -5.67 6.26
N PHE A 686 2.08 -6.71 6.68
CA PHE A 686 1.73 -8.11 6.40
C PHE A 686 0.39 -8.50 7.04
N VAL A 687 0.11 -8.08 8.28
CA VAL A 687 -1.16 -8.32 8.95
C VAL A 687 -2.29 -7.54 8.27
N ALA A 688 -2.09 -6.28 7.87
CA ALA A 688 -3.09 -5.52 7.10
C ALA A 688 -3.42 -6.21 5.75
N VAL A 689 -2.40 -6.62 4.99
CA VAL A 689 -2.57 -7.43 3.76
C VAL A 689 -3.34 -8.70 4.03
N ILE A 690 -3.04 -9.40 5.13
CA ILE A 690 -3.76 -10.62 5.52
C ILE A 690 -5.20 -10.31 5.88
N MET A 691 -5.51 -9.28 6.67
CA MET A 691 -6.90 -8.96 7.07
C MET A 691 -7.78 -8.62 5.87
N ASP A 692 -7.29 -7.78 4.95
CA ASP A 692 -8.00 -7.45 3.70
C ASP A 692 -8.28 -8.71 2.85
N ASN A 693 -7.34 -9.68 2.86
CA ASN A 693 -7.49 -10.95 2.15
C ASN A 693 -8.19 -12.04 2.99
N PHE A 694 -8.33 -11.89 4.31
CA PHE A 694 -8.96 -12.87 5.19
C PHE A 694 -10.48 -12.91 4.94
N GLU A 695 -11.06 -11.77 4.61
CA GLU A 695 -12.42 -11.67 4.08
C GLU A 695 -12.61 -12.43 2.75
N TYR A 696 -11.55 -12.57 1.94
CA TYR A 696 -11.57 -13.40 0.74
C TYR A 696 -11.34 -14.89 1.07
N LEU A 697 -10.39 -15.21 1.94
CA LEU A 697 -10.05 -16.59 2.33
C LEU A 697 -11.17 -17.28 3.13
N THR A 698 -11.98 -16.53 3.89
CA THR A 698 -13.15 -17.06 4.60
C THR A 698 -14.42 -17.11 3.72
N ARG A 699 -14.43 -16.42 2.57
CA ARG A 699 -15.61 -16.27 1.70
C ARG A 699 -16.06 -17.55 0.99
N ASP A 700 -15.18 -18.52 0.81
CA ASP A 700 -15.55 -19.84 0.27
C ASP A 700 -16.49 -20.63 1.21
N SER A 701 -16.67 -20.16 2.46
CA SER A 701 -17.70 -20.65 3.39
C SER A 701 -19.10 -20.06 3.15
N SER A 702 -19.23 -19.04 2.30
CA SER A 702 -20.48 -18.30 2.10
C SER A 702 -21.39 -18.93 1.05
N ILE A 703 -22.71 -18.86 1.27
CA ILE A 703 -23.72 -19.44 0.38
C ILE A 703 -23.71 -18.76 -1.02
N LEU A 704 -23.21 -17.52 -1.13
CA LEU A 704 -23.17 -16.74 -2.37
C LEU A 704 -21.81 -16.08 -2.60
N GLY A 705 -20.82 -16.88 -3.03
CA GLY A 705 -19.50 -16.38 -3.40
C GLY A 705 -19.48 -15.56 -4.72
N PRO A 706 -18.46 -14.69 -4.94
CA PRO A 706 -18.39 -13.78 -6.11
C PRO A 706 -18.40 -14.47 -7.48
N HIS A 707 -17.92 -15.71 -7.58
CA HIS A 707 -17.90 -16.48 -8.83
C HIS A 707 -19.31 -16.73 -9.39
N HIS A 708 -20.33 -16.83 -8.52
CA HIS A 708 -21.73 -16.89 -8.96
C HIS A 708 -22.20 -15.58 -9.59
N LEU A 709 -21.76 -14.43 -9.04
CA LEU A 709 -22.11 -13.09 -9.52
C LEU A 709 -21.42 -12.79 -10.86
N ASP A 710 -20.17 -13.22 -11.03
CA ASP A 710 -19.47 -13.21 -12.32
C ASP A 710 -20.18 -14.12 -13.35
N GLU A 711 -20.64 -15.32 -12.95
CA GLU A 711 -21.45 -16.18 -13.82
C GLU A 711 -22.79 -15.52 -14.20
N TYR A 712 -23.46 -14.82 -13.28
CA TYR A 712 -24.67 -14.07 -13.57
C TYR A 712 -24.43 -13.00 -14.65
N VAL A 713 -23.36 -12.19 -14.53
CA VAL A 713 -23.01 -11.16 -15.53
C VAL A 713 -22.63 -11.80 -16.87
N ARG A 714 -21.90 -12.91 -16.84
CA ARG A 714 -21.51 -13.68 -18.04
C ARG A 714 -22.72 -14.20 -18.80
N ILE A 715 -23.70 -14.79 -18.09
CA ILE A 715 -24.93 -15.33 -18.68
C ILE A 715 -25.86 -14.19 -19.14
N TRP A 716 -26.00 -13.11 -18.37
CA TRP A 716 -26.77 -11.93 -18.78
C TRP A 716 -26.29 -11.37 -20.13
N ALA A 717 -24.98 -11.30 -20.35
CA ALA A 717 -24.37 -10.82 -21.58
C ALA A 717 -24.58 -11.72 -22.82
N GLU A 718 -25.16 -12.91 -22.66
CA GLU A 718 -25.59 -13.75 -23.79
C GLU A 718 -27.01 -13.37 -24.28
N TYR A 719 -27.82 -12.79 -23.41
CA TYR A 719 -29.18 -12.29 -23.71
C TYR A 719 -29.19 -10.79 -24.02
N ASP A 720 -28.52 -9.96 -23.19
CA ASP A 720 -28.35 -8.51 -23.39
C ASP A 720 -27.03 -8.20 -24.13
N GLN A 721 -26.92 -8.69 -25.36
CA GLN A 721 -25.71 -8.59 -26.18
C GLN A 721 -25.30 -7.14 -26.53
N ALA A 722 -26.24 -6.20 -26.41
CA ALA A 722 -26.04 -4.77 -26.65
C ALA A 722 -25.70 -3.97 -25.39
N ALA A 723 -25.74 -4.60 -24.20
CA ALA A 723 -25.60 -3.95 -22.90
C ALA A 723 -26.60 -2.81 -22.66
N CYS A 724 -27.84 -3.00 -23.12
CA CYS A 724 -28.94 -2.04 -22.97
C CYS A 724 -29.61 -2.11 -21.57
N GLY A 725 -29.16 -3.02 -20.69
CA GLY A 725 -29.63 -3.14 -19.31
C GLY A 725 -31.03 -3.73 -19.16
N ARG A 726 -31.55 -4.40 -20.21
CA ARG A 726 -32.92 -4.93 -20.28
C ARG A 726 -32.97 -6.20 -21.13
N ILE A 727 -33.71 -7.20 -20.67
CA ILE A 727 -34.03 -8.44 -21.39
C ILE A 727 -35.56 -8.64 -21.44
N SER A 728 -36.08 -9.49 -22.33
CA SER A 728 -37.53 -9.78 -22.32
C SER A 728 -37.89 -10.72 -21.17
N CYS A 729 -39.14 -10.65 -20.70
CA CYS A 729 -39.62 -11.51 -19.63
C CYS A 729 -39.61 -13.00 -19.98
N ARG A 730 -39.57 -13.38 -21.28
CA ARG A 730 -39.38 -14.79 -21.68
C ARG A 730 -37.93 -15.21 -21.52
N ASP A 731 -37.01 -14.42 -22.06
CA ASP A 731 -35.56 -14.65 -22.00
C ASP A 731 -35.10 -14.75 -20.54
N MET A 732 -35.65 -13.93 -19.65
CA MET A 732 -35.41 -14.00 -18.20
C MET A 732 -35.71 -15.37 -17.58
N TYR A 733 -36.82 -16.02 -17.94
CA TYR A 733 -37.15 -17.35 -17.38
C TYR A 733 -36.23 -18.45 -17.92
N ASP A 734 -35.78 -18.34 -19.16
CA ASP A 734 -34.84 -19.32 -19.71
C ASP A 734 -33.41 -19.07 -19.18
N MET A 735 -33.00 -17.80 -19.01
CA MET A 735 -31.75 -17.41 -18.34
C MET A 735 -31.65 -17.99 -16.91
N LEU A 736 -32.73 -17.87 -16.13
CA LEU A 736 -32.81 -18.42 -14.77
C LEU A 736 -32.76 -19.96 -14.71
N ARG A 737 -33.05 -20.67 -15.80
CA ARG A 737 -32.89 -22.14 -15.88
C ARG A 737 -31.50 -22.58 -16.33
N HIS A 738 -30.88 -21.85 -17.25
CA HIS A 738 -29.50 -22.12 -17.69
C HIS A 738 -28.49 -21.92 -16.55
N MET A 739 -28.73 -20.93 -15.68
CA MET A 739 -27.93 -20.67 -14.49
C MET A 739 -28.17 -21.73 -13.40
N SER A 740 -27.10 -22.17 -12.73
CA SER A 740 -27.18 -23.14 -11.63
C SER A 740 -27.53 -22.48 -10.29
N PRO A 741 -28.12 -23.22 -9.33
CA PRO A 741 -28.17 -22.79 -7.93
C PRO A 741 -26.74 -22.51 -7.42
N PRO A 742 -26.54 -21.51 -6.55
CA PRO A 742 -27.52 -20.84 -5.68
C PRO A 742 -28.29 -19.66 -6.32
N LEU A 743 -27.79 -19.01 -7.37
CA LEU A 743 -28.49 -17.88 -8.01
C LEU A 743 -29.58 -18.31 -8.99
N GLY A 744 -29.30 -19.37 -9.76
CA GLY A 744 -30.21 -19.92 -10.74
C GLY A 744 -31.06 -21.06 -10.22
N LEU A 745 -31.99 -21.51 -11.06
CA LEU A 745 -32.88 -22.64 -10.78
C LEU A 745 -32.30 -23.97 -11.30
N GLY A 746 -31.41 -23.90 -12.29
CA GLY A 746 -30.79 -25.04 -12.96
C GLY A 746 -31.70 -25.82 -13.90
N ASN A 747 -31.08 -26.55 -14.83
CA ASN A 747 -31.75 -27.34 -15.88
C ASN A 747 -32.71 -28.45 -15.37
N ARG A 748 -32.73 -28.74 -14.07
CA ARG A 748 -33.65 -29.72 -13.44
C ARG A 748 -34.86 -29.08 -12.75
N CYS A 749 -35.00 -27.75 -12.77
CA CYS A 749 -36.14 -27.08 -12.16
C CYS A 749 -37.44 -27.31 -12.97
N PRO A 750 -38.53 -27.80 -12.35
CA PRO A 750 -39.82 -27.91 -13.02
C PRO A 750 -40.33 -26.52 -13.44
N ALA A 751 -40.85 -26.39 -14.66
CA ALA A 751 -41.35 -25.10 -15.17
C ALA A 751 -42.39 -24.43 -14.23
N ARG A 752 -43.22 -25.22 -13.54
CA ARG A 752 -44.19 -24.74 -12.54
C ARG A 752 -43.54 -24.11 -11.30
N VAL A 753 -42.32 -24.50 -10.95
CA VAL A 753 -41.53 -23.84 -9.87
C VAL A 753 -40.92 -22.56 -10.41
N ALA A 754 -40.28 -22.60 -11.58
CA ALA A 754 -39.70 -21.43 -12.24
C ALA A 754 -40.71 -20.28 -12.47
N TYR A 755 -41.96 -20.58 -12.82
CA TYR A 755 -43.03 -19.58 -12.95
C TYR A 755 -43.75 -19.25 -11.62
N LYS A 756 -43.49 -19.98 -10.53
CA LYS A 756 -44.04 -19.69 -9.18
C LYS A 756 -43.07 -18.87 -8.32
N VAL A 757 -41.77 -18.88 -8.62
CA VAL A 757 -40.81 -17.88 -8.12
C VAL A 757 -41.13 -16.55 -8.79
N ARG A 758 -42.20 -15.92 -8.33
CA ARG A 758 -42.46 -14.50 -8.54
C ARG A 758 -41.46 -13.76 -7.65
N THR A 759 -40.50 -13.08 -8.25
CA THR A 759 -39.82 -11.98 -7.57
C THR A 759 -40.90 -10.99 -7.10
N PRO A 760 -40.78 -10.43 -5.87
CA PRO A 760 -41.71 -9.42 -5.38
C PRO A 760 -41.68 -8.15 -6.25
#